data_AF-S7TK33-F1
#
_entry.id   AF-S7TK33-F1
#
_cell.length_a   1.000
_cell.length_b   1.000
_cell.length_c   1.000
_cell.angle_alpha   90.00
_cell.angle_beta   90.00
_cell.angle_gamma   90.00
#
_symmetry.space_group_name_H-M   'P 1'
#
loop_
_entity.id
_entity.type
_entity.pdbx_description
1 polymer ?
#
loop_
_entity_poly.entity_id
_entity_poly.type
_entity_poly.pdbx_seq_one_letter_code
_entity_poly.pdbx_strand_id
1 'polypeptide(L)'
;MSTPYPDPEITFGTIIVTFAVIRPFLRYLSKEDRTRFRSIAPLKGRRVRRYFTVLGILAALSHSPVALVYGFFFLILPGLLLMVSNTVLLYSILLLPFFLPWREARHRTMARAVSLTLVGAIGIGLPLLSRYSFRAAAQEQSRGDMDRWQPIAIRSIALTSTSGRQCDKTCQRLLYNGEVEEVVEYDKQSTNWSYLKYANRNPTGFVAYTIEHRPDCGVLSSSIPAVRARIATGECLAARRGEEYAPVDVAVKEVEDVWDDGFLLYRTRRTRITVTLGDGPKAAPAVSSTSFSSHVLAMPLFIWASDNSGLDIKPALARRRRIYNPLIYTAVLMQRLGFRLDPVSETVDTDAAVREMLAAPSSSTPAFDKAQLDLLGDYFRGIQKRPITPQDVDMVQQVIRDRRITAPLFYGLFYYHAQTLAPLLPDMLDRITVSSGLTERGMLSALSAGVAAMPAEALAPYAARLHRIVRDAALEPFPEYVVDTAGRPRLSTDLDKEKTKLAAIVPLFFPLGAVDPHGVELLESLLVNPVREIVTGAAEGLCTAGRERAAQTAPALRDVFLRYQTGRYPTDPAKAATLALVRFGRKDEALSLVEKYVERPDDFGKLWRLDADFPAKECKDLSLFRHDPDRAAARSGRQ
;
A
#
# COMPACT_ATOMS: atom_id res chain seq x y z
N MET A 1 1.41 37.97 28.25
CA MET A 1 2.55 37.10 28.61
C MET A 1 3.68 37.41 27.65
N SER A 2 4.72 38.06 28.16
CA SER A 2 5.93 38.46 27.43
C SER A 2 6.69 37.23 26.92
N THR A 3 7.01 37.21 25.64
CA THR A 3 7.94 36.23 25.07
C THR A 3 9.33 36.45 25.69
N PRO A 4 10.00 35.40 26.21
CA PRO A 4 11.39 35.53 26.59
C PRO A 4 12.21 35.53 25.30
N TYR A 5 12.80 36.68 24.96
CA TYR A 5 13.91 36.71 24.02
C TYR A 5 15.06 35.88 24.60
N PRO A 6 15.77 35.07 23.81
CA PRO A 6 16.95 34.37 24.30
C PRO A 6 18.01 35.39 24.74
N ASP A 7 18.63 35.13 25.88
CA ASP A 7 19.68 35.97 26.47
C ASP A 7 20.79 36.30 25.44
N PRO A 8 21.09 37.58 25.21
CA PRO A 8 22.14 38.00 24.27
C PRO A 8 23.56 37.60 24.72
N GLU A 9 23.73 37.10 25.94
CA GLU A 9 25.03 36.70 26.48
C GLU A 9 25.66 35.50 25.76
N ILE A 10 24.86 34.55 25.26
CA ILE A 10 25.37 33.40 24.48
C ILE A 10 25.82 33.87 23.07
N THR A 11 25.13 34.87 22.52
CA THR A 11 25.44 35.51 21.22
C THR A 11 26.76 36.27 21.27
N PHE A 12 27.07 36.89 22.41
CA PHE A 12 28.35 37.56 22.63
C PHE A 12 29.51 36.57 22.77
N GLY A 13 29.31 35.41 23.41
CA GLY A 13 30.39 34.43 23.65
C GLY A 13 31.10 33.95 22.37
N THR A 14 30.37 33.67 21.28
CA THR A 14 30.97 33.08 20.06
C THR A 14 31.66 34.13 19.18
N ILE A 15 31.10 35.34 19.12
CA ILE A 15 31.75 36.50 18.47
C ILE A 15 32.98 36.91 19.30
N ILE A 16 32.87 36.89 20.64
CA ILE A 16 34.00 37.13 21.54
C ILE A 16 35.07 36.07 21.37
N VAL A 17 34.79 34.77 21.22
CA VAL A 17 35.85 33.76 21.02
C VAL A 17 36.56 33.95 19.68
N THR A 18 35.83 34.27 18.61
CA THR A 18 36.45 34.54 17.31
C THR A 18 37.29 35.83 17.34
N PHE A 19 36.78 36.90 17.97
CA PHE A 19 37.54 38.13 18.19
C PHE A 19 38.64 37.99 19.25
N ALA A 20 38.51 37.13 20.25
CA ALA A 20 39.49 36.90 21.32
C ALA A 20 40.61 35.97 20.87
N VAL A 21 40.44 35.23 19.78
CA VAL A 21 41.55 34.54 19.08
C VAL A 21 42.20 35.47 18.05
N ILE A 22 41.40 36.26 17.31
CA ILE A 22 41.92 37.18 16.27
C ILE A 22 42.63 38.40 16.88
N ARG A 23 42.15 38.97 17.98
CA ARG A 23 42.68 40.19 18.59
C ARG A 23 44.07 40.02 19.23
N PRO A 24 44.40 38.96 19.98
CA PRO A 24 45.78 38.70 20.39
C PRO A 24 46.66 38.33 19.21
N PHE A 25 46.14 37.64 18.19
CA PHE A 25 46.89 37.38 16.94
C PHE A 25 47.27 38.69 16.22
N LEU A 26 46.35 39.65 16.11
CA LEU A 26 46.62 40.98 15.57
C LEU A 26 47.55 41.83 16.46
N ARG A 27 47.59 41.57 17.77
CA ARG A 27 48.52 42.20 18.70
C ARG A 27 49.93 41.60 18.63
N TYR A 28 50.06 40.31 18.31
CA TYR A 28 51.33 39.59 18.17
C TYR A 28 52.08 39.91 16.86
N LEU A 29 51.41 40.55 15.89
CA LEU A 29 52.06 41.10 14.70
C LEU A 29 52.89 42.33 15.11
N SER A 30 54.21 42.24 14.91
CA SER A 30 55.19 43.31 15.11
C SER A 30 54.74 44.61 14.44
N LYS A 31 55.21 45.78 14.92
CA LYS A 31 54.94 47.08 14.28
C LYS A 31 55.37 47.08 12.79
N GLU A 32 56.40 46.30 12.42
CA GLU A 32 56.83 46.06 11.03
C GLU A 32 55.87 45.15 10.24
N ASP A 33 55.23 44.19 10.90
CA ASP A 33 54.25 43.31 10.25
C ASP A 33 52.92 44.04 9.99
N ARG A 34 52.57 45.07 10.76
CA ARG A 34 51.36 45.88 10.53
C ARG A 34 51.46 46.79 9.31
N THR A 35 52.64 47.35 9.01
CA THR A 35 52.88 48.11 7.78
C THR A 35 52.95 47.18 6.56
N ARG A 36 53.49 45.96 6.72
CA ARG A 36 53.41 44.91 5.67
C ARG A 36 52.01 44.34 5.49
N PHE A 37 51.19 44.27 6.53
CA PHE A 37 49.77 43.89 6.41
C PHE A 37 48.97 44.92 5.60
N ARG A 38 49.30 46.21 5.69
CA ARG A 38 48.76 47.25 4.78
C ARG A 38 49.28 47.12 3.35
N SER A 39 50.46 46.55 3.15
CA SER A 39 51.00 46.19 1.83
C SER A 39 50.63 44.77 1.41
N ILE A 40 49.56 44.16 1.94
CA ILE A 40 48.99 42.92 1.42
C ILE A 40 48.47 43.18 -0.01
N ALA A 41 49.42 43.12 -0.94
CA ALA A 41 49.27 43.07 -2.38
C ALA A 41 48.73 41.74 -2.95
N PRO A 42 48.59 40.59 -2.23
CA PRO A 42 48.12 39.36 -2.88
C PRO A 42 46.66 39.40 -3.39
N LEU A 43 45.78 40.27 -2.87
CA LEU A 43 44.46 40.48 -3.49
C LEU A 43 44.51 41.35 -4.77
N LYS A 44 45.59 42.10 -4.99
CA LYS A 44 45.81 42.87 -6.23
C LYS A 44 46.31 42.00 -7.39
N GLY A 45 46.71 40.75 -7.13
CA GLY A 45 47.05 39.80 -8.20
C GLY A 45 45.85 39.60 -9.13
N ARG A 46 45.96 40.02 -10.40
CA ARG A 46 44.87 39.93 -11.39
C ARG A 46 44.22 38.53 -11.43
N ARG A 47 44.98 37.47 -11.16
CA ARG A 47 44.50 36.07 -11.13
C ARG A 47 43.59 35.77 -9.93
N VAL A 48 43.95 36.20 -8.71
CA VAL A 48 43.14 35.95 -7.49
C VAL A 48 41.83 36.74 -7.56
N ARG A 49 41.89 38.00 -8.00
CA ARG A 49 40.69 38.81 -8.22
C ARG A 49 39.76 38.18 -9.26
N ARG A 50 40.29 37.74 -10.42
CA ARG A 50 39.51 37.03 -11.43
C ARG A 50 38.88 35.76 -10.87
N TYR A 51 39.63 34.96 -10.11
CA TYR A 51 39.12 33.74 -9.48
C TYR A 51 37.90 34.01 -8.59
N PHE A 52 38.00 34.92 -7.62
CA PHE A 52 36.87 35.24 -6.74
C PHE A 52 35.70 35.91 -7.48
N THR A 53 35.96 36.73 -8.50
CA THR A 53 34.89 37.32 -9.32
C THR A 53 34.14 36.26 -10.13
N VAL A 54 34.84 35.36 -10.82
CA VAL A 54 34.20 34.28 -11.59
C VAL A 54 33.40 33.36 -10.66
N LEU A 55 34.00 32.99 -9.53
CA LEU A 55 33.38 32.12 -8.55
C LEU A 55 32.16 32.78 -7.89
N GLY A 56 32.21 34.09 -7.64
CA GLY A 56 31.08 34.91 -7.17
C GLY A 56 29.93 34.99 -8.17
N ILE A 57 30.23 35.14 -9.46
CA ILE A 57 29.22 35.13 -10.53
C ILE A 57 28.56 33.74 -10.64
N LEU A 58 29.36 32.67 -10.62
CA LEU A 58 28.84 31.30 -10.65
C LEU A 58 27.97 31.00 -9.43
N ALA A 59 28.41 31.45 -8.25
CA ALA A 59 27.65 31.36 -7.00
C ALA A 59 26.30 32.09 -7.09
N ALA A 60 26.28 33.32 -7.62
CA ALA A 60 25.03 34.07 -7.84
C ALA A 60 24.10 33.35 -8.84
N LEU A 61 24.65 32.84 -9.95
CA LEU A 61 23.88 32.11 -10.96
C LEU A 61 23.29 30.79 -10.43
N SER A 62 23.98 30.12 -9.51
CA SER A 62 23.50 28.86 -8.90
C SER A 62 22.21 29.01 -8.08
N HIS A 63 21.84 30.24 -7.69
CA HIS A 63 20.58 30.52 -7.00
C HIS A 63 19.37 30.57 -7.96
N SER A 64 19.61 30.55 -9.28
CA SER A 64 18.56 30.45 -10.29
C SER A 64 18.26 28.98 -10.63
N PRO A 65 17.06 28.45 -10.33
CA PRO A 65 16.68 27.08 -10.66
C PRO A 65 16.76 26.82 -12.17
N VAL A 66 16.40 27.83 -12.96
CA VAL A 66 16.43 27.79 -14.43
C VAL A 66 17.85 27.61 -14.95
N ALA A 67 18.83 28.31 -14.36
CA ALA A 67 20.24 28.19 -14.74
C ALA A 67 20.82 26.81 -14.39
N LEU A 68 20.42 26.21 -13.28
CA LEU A 68 20.82 24.84 -12.91
C LEU A 68 20.25 23.81 -13.87
N VAL A 69 18.95 23.91 -14.20
CA VAL A 69 18.28 22.99 -15.14
C VAL A 69 18.94 23.07 -16.52
N TYR A 70 19.09 24.27 -17.09
CA TYR A 70 19.76 24.42 -18.38
C TYR A 70 21.24 24.03 -18.31
N GLY A 71 21.92 24.32 -17.20
CA GLY A 71 23.28 23.88 -16.96
C GLY A 71 23.40 22.37 -17.11
N PHE A 72 22.60 21.59 -16.37
CA PHE A 72 22.59 20.13 -16.45
C PHE A 72 22.10 19.59 -17.80
N PHE A 73 21.10 20.22 -18.40
CA PHE A 73 20.47 19.75 -19.64
C PHE A 73 21.39 19.91 -20.85
N PHE A 74 22.11 21.03 -20.95
CA PHE A 74 23.01 21.26 -22.07
C PHE A 74 24.39 20.61 -21.87
N LEU A 75 24.95 20.64 -20.65
CA LEU A 75 26.26 20.05 -20.36
C LEU A 75 26.36 19.68 -18.86
N ILE A 76 26.51 18.38 -18.55
CA ILE A 76 26.59 17.88 -17.17
C ILE A 76 27.66 18.61 -16.32
N LEU A 77 28.80 18.98 -16.92
CA LEU A 77 29.94 19.58 -16.21
C LEU A 77 29.69 21.04 -15.75
N PRO A 78 29.18 21.98 -16.60
CA PRO A 78 28.66 23.28 -16.16
C PRO A 78 27.56 23.21 -15.10
N GLY A 79 26.62 22.27 -15.21
CA GLY A 79 25.60 22.04 -14.18
C GLY A 79 26.22 21.71 -12.82
N LEU A 80 27.20 20.80 -12.80
CA LEU A 80 27.97 20.46 -11.59
C LEU A 80 28.80 21.64 -11.07
N LEU A 81 29.45 22.41 -11.94
CA LEU A 81 30.23 23.59 -11.53
C LEU A 81 29.36 24.67 -10.89
N LEU A 82 28.19 24.96 -11.48
CA LEU A 82 27.21 25.88 -10.89
C LEU A 82 26.72 25.35 -9.55
N MET A 83 26.40 24.06 -9.48
CA MET A 83 26.00 23.41 -8.23
C MET A 83 27.06 23.63 -7.15
N VAL A 84 28.33 23.27 -7.37
CA VAL A 84 29.36 23.31 -6.32
C VAL A 84 29.94 24.73 -6.06
N SER A 85 29.72 25.70 -6.95
CA SER A 85 30.33 27.04 -6.91
C SER A 85 30.20 27.81 -5.58
N ASN A 86 29.01 27.81 -4.96
CA ASN A 86 28.78 28.44 -3.64
C ASN A 86 29.69 27.84 -2.56
N THR A 87 29.85 26.51 -2.59
CA THR A 87 30.67 25.78 -1.63
C THR A 87 32.13 26.11 -1.84
N VAL A 88 32.61 26.09 -3.09
CA VAL A 88 34.00 26.48 -3.41
C VAL A 88 34.27 27.93 -3.02
N LEU A 89 33.34 28.87 -3.26
CA LEU A 89 33.49 30.27 -2.90
C LEU A 89 33.69 30.46 -1.41
N LEU A 90 32.83 29.82 -0.62
CA LEU A 90 32.90 29.93 0.83
C LEU A 90 34.19 29.29 1.38
N TYR A 91 34.59 28.10 0.91
CA TYR A 91 35.88 27.51 1.29
C TYR A 91 37.07 28.37 0.88
N SER A 92 37.03 28.97 -0.31
CA SER A 92 38.09 29.85 -0.79
C SER A 92 38.19 31.12 0.04
N ILE A 93 37.08 31.67 0.54
CA ILE A 93 37.07 32.80 1.49
C ILE A 93 37.60 32.37 2.86
N LEU A 94 37.16 31.22 3.37
CA LEU A 94 37.57 30.72 4.70
C LEU A 94 39.03 30.26 4.75
N LEU A 95 39.55 29.74 3.64
CA LEU A 95 40.96 29.36 3.47
C LEU A 95 41.82 30.53 2.99
N LEU A 96 41.23 31.66 2.57
CA LEU A 96 41.99 32.87 2.23
C LEU A 96 43.02 33.26 3.32
N PRO A 97 42.67 33.29 4.63
CA PRO A 97 43.65 33.54 5.69
C PRO A 97 44.69 32.43 5.87
N PHE A 98 44.53 31.23 5.29
CA PHE A 98 45.58 30.20 5.22
C PHE A 98 46.61 30.52 4.14
N PHE A 99 46.16 30.90 2.95
CA PHE A 99 47.03 31.12 1.79
C PHE A 99 47.77 32.46 1.82
N LEU A 100 47.17 33.50 2.41
CA LEU A 100 47.77 34.83 2.54
C LEU A 100 49.11 34.82 3.30
N PRO A 101 49.23 34.24 4.51
CA PRO A 101 50.49 34.18 5.26
C PRO A 101 51.47 33.11 4.71
N TRP A 102 50.98 32.11 3.96
CA TRP A 102 51.82 31.01 3.45
C TRP A 102 52.89 31.48 2.46
N ARG A 103 52.65 32.62 1.81
CA ARG A 103 53.53 33.18 0.78
C ARG A 103 54.66 34.04 1.34
N GLU A 104 54.54 34.58 2.56
CA GLU A 104 55.47 35.61 3.07
C GLU A 104 56.03 35.40 4.49
N ALA A 105 55.50 34.48 5.32
CA ALA A 105 55.89 34.46 6.74
C ALA A 105 56.92 33.37 7.12
N ARG A 106 57.91 33.77 7.93
CA ARG A 106 58.89 32.93 8.67
C ARG A 106 58.23 31.95 9.66
N HIS A 107 56.93 32.11 9.94
CA HIS A 107 56.15 31.33 10.92
C HIS A 107 55.03 30.47 10.27
N ARG A 108 55.40 29.65 9.29
CA ARG A 108 54.48 28.78 8.52
C ARG A 108 53.67 27.81 9.39
N THR A 109 54.24 27.35 10.51
CA THR A 109 53.59 26.41 11.44
C THR A 109 52.42 27.04 12.18
N MET A 110 52.58 28.27 12.67
CA MET A 110 51.51 29.00 13.38
C MET A 110 50.34 29.32 12.46
N ALA A 111 50.61 29.77 11.22
CA ALA A 111 49.57 30.00 10.23
C ALA A 111 48.78 28.72 9.91
N ARG A 112 49.48 27.58 9.75
CA ARG A 112 48.82 26.27 9.55
C ARG A 112 47.94 25.89 10.74
N ALA A 113 48.44 26.04 11.97
CA ALA A 113 47.69 25.70 13.17
C ALA A 113 46.43 26.57 13.30
N VAL A 114 46.53 27.89 13.09
CA VAL A 114 45.39 28.82 13.17
C VAL A 114 44.34 28.50 12.11
N SER A 115 44.72 28.23 10.87
CA SER A 115 43.76 27.90 9.82
C SER A 115 43.12 26.52 10.01
N LEU A 116 43.89 25.52 10.43
CA LEU A 116 43.33 24.20 10.77
C LEU A 116 42.31 24.33 11.91
N THR A 117 42.63 25.18 12.90
CA THR A 117 41.73 25.49 14.01
C THR A 117 40.47 26.23 13.52
N LEU A 118 40.59 27.20 12.61
CA LEU A 118 39.44 27.94 12.07
C LEU A 118 38.53 27.04 11.21
N VAL A 119 39.11 26.22 10.33
CA VAL A 119 38.37 25.25 9.51
C VAL A 119 37.72 24.20 10.41
N GLY A 120 38.42 23.70 11.43
CA GLY A 120 37.86 22.79 12.43
C GLY A 120 36.73 23.44 13.24
N ALA A 121 36.91 24.69 13.67
CA ALA A 121 35.90 25.45 14.41
C ALA A 121 34.62 25.67 13.60
N ILE A 122 34.73 25.92 12.29
CA ILE A 122 33.56 26.07 11.42
C ILE A 122 32.96 24.71 11.08
N GLY A 123 33.78 23.74 10.69
CA GLY A 123 33.36 22.41 10.25
C GLY A 123 32.73 21.55 11.35
N ILE A 124 33.25 21.63 12.57
CA ILE A 124 32.80 20.85 13.73
C ILE A 124 32.00 21.73 14.70
N GLY A 125 32.45 22.96 14.94
CA GLY A 125 31.84 23.85 15.93
C GLY A 125 30.43 24.29 15.56
N LEU A 126 30.14 24.65 14.29
CA LEU A 126 28.77 25.03 13.89
C LEU A 126 27.77 23.88 14.05
N PRO A 127 28.05 22.64 13.58
CA PRO A 127 27.19 21.50 13.86
C PRO A 127 26.99 21.23 15.36
N LEU A 128 28.05 21.25 16.16
CA LEU A 128 27.95 21.03 17.60
C LEU A 128 27.13 22.12 18.30
N LEU A 129 27.36 23.39 17.96
CA LEU A 129 26.60 24.51 18.47
C LEU A 129 25.12 24.38 18.09
N SER A 130 24.81 24.05 16.84
CA SER A 130 23.42 23.84 16.40
C SER A 130 22.72 22.70 17.17
N ARG A 131 23.43 21.61 17.46
CA ARG A 131 22.91 20.49 18.26
C ARG A 131 22.71 20.88 19.72
N TYR A 132 23.66 21.64 20.29
CA TYR A 132 23.56 22.13 21.66
C TYR A 132 22.40 23.11 21.81
N SER A 133 22.30 24.10 20.92
CA SER A 133 21.18 25.05 20.88
C SER A 133 19.85 24.34 20.70
N PHE A 134 19.77 23.33 19.82
CA PHE A 134 18.55 22.53 19.68
C PHE A 134 18.20 21.78 20.96
N ARG A 135 19.16 21.12 21.63
CA ARG A 135 18.91 20.42 22.90
C ARG A 135 18.50 21.38 24.00
N ALA A 136 19.16 22.53 24.11
CA ALA A 136 18.82 23.56 25.08
C ALA A 136 17.40 24.10 24.82
N ALA A 137 17.07 24.44 23.57
CA ALA A 137 15.72 24.90 23.20
C ALA A 137 14.65 23.83 23.44
N ALA A 138 14.94 22.56 23.11
CA ALA A 138 14.03 21.44 23.38
C ALA A 138 13.81 21.26 24.88
N GLN A 139 14.88 21.32 25.69
CA GLN A 139 14.79 21.24 27.15
C GLN A 139 13.99 22.41 27.72
N GLU A 140 14.33 23.64 27.34
CA GLU A 140 13.64 24.89 27.73
C GLU A 140 12.14 24.80 27.44
N GLN A 141 11.77 24.39 26.23
CA GLN A 141 10.37 24.29 25.81
C GLN A 141 9.64 23.08 26.41
N SER A 142 10.36 22.01 26.78
CA SER A 142 9.83 20.87 27.53
C SER A 142 9.73 21.09 29.04
N ARG A 143 10.30 22.18 29.59
CA ARG A 143 10.14 22.51 31.03
C ARG A 143 8.67 22.71 31.43
N GLY A 144 7.81 23.04 30.46
CA GLY A 144 6.36 23.15 30.64
C GLY A 144 5.59 21.85 30.39
N ASP A 145 6.26 20.73 30.16
CA ASP A 145 5.62 19.42 30.13
C ASP A 145 5.13 19.08 31.55
N MET A 146 3.92 18.53 31.63
CA MET A 146 3.22 18.27 32.89
C MET A 146 3.01 16.76 33.04
N ASP A 147 3.18 16.29 34.26
CA ASP A 147 2.93 14.90 34.64
C ASP A 147 2.23 14.88 36.01
N ARG A 148 0.95 15.25 36.00
CA ARG A 148 0.10 15.27 37.21
C ARG A 148 -0.86 14.08 37.24
N TRP A 149 -0.56 13.04 36.46
CA TRP A 149 -1.49 11.92 36.31
C TRP A 149 -1.70 11.19 37.63
N GLN A 150 -2.97 11.00 37.97
CA GLN A 150 -3.41 10.06 38.99
C GLN A 150 -4.17 8.94 38.27
N PRO A 151 -3.95 7.67 38.63
CA PRO A 151 -4.64 6.57 38.00
C PRO A 151 -6.15 6.69 38.26
N ILE A 152 -6.89 7.06 37.23
CA ILE A 152 -8.35 7.03 37.19
C ILE A 152 -8.72 5.91 36.23
N ALA A 153 -9.78 5.16 36.52
CA ALA A 153 -10.32 4.19 35.58
C ALA A 153 -10.93 4.97 34.39
N ILE A 154 -10.28 4.91 33.24
CA ILE A 154 -10.72 5.60 32.02
C ILE A 154 -11.69 4.67 31.30
N ARG A 155 -12.97 5.04 31.23
CA ARG A 155 -14.00 4.31 30.47
C ARG A 155 -14.21 4.91 29.09
N SER A 156 -14.03 6.22 28.94
CA SER A 156 -14.21 6.91 27.66
C SER A 156 -13.04 7.81 27.32
N ILE A 157 -12.62 7.80 26.05
CA ILE A 157 -11.48 8.58 25.58
C ILE A 157 -11.76 9.30 24.27
N ALA A 158 -11.43 10.59 24.21
CA ALA A 158 -11.47 11.35 22.97
C ALA A 158 -10.10 11.39 22.28
N LEU A 159 -10.04 10.96 21.02
CA LEU A 159 -8.83 10.90 20.19
C LEU A 159 -8.91 11.83 18.97
N THR A 160 -7.79 12.43 18.57
CA THR A 160 -7.73 13.22 17.32
C THR A 160 -7.64 12.27 16.13
N SER A 161 -8.59 12.33 15.19
CA SER A 161 -8.51 11.52 13.96
C SER A 161 -7.47 12.12 13.02
N THR A 162 -6.41 11.36 12.74
CA THR A 162 -5.30 11.79 11.87
C THR A 162 -5.56 11.51 10.38
N SER A 163 -6.48 10.60 10.06
CA SER A 163 -6.62 10.05 8.70
C SER A 163 -7.99 10.26 8.05
N GLY A 164 -8.98 10.80 8.77
CA GLY A 164 -10.37 10.89 8.28
C GLY A 164 -11.01 9.52 8.01
N ARG A 165 -10.37 8.41 8.43
CA ARG A 165 -10.90 7.05 8.37
C ARG A 165 -11.71 6.78 9.64
N GLN A 166 -12.73 5.92 9.51
CA GLN A 166 -13.55 5.50 10.65
C GLN A 166 -12.72 4.60 11.58
N CYS A 167 -12.53 5.02 12.84
CA CYS A 167 -11.87 4.28 13.93
C CYS A 167 -10.57 3.59 13.52
N ASP A 168 -9.45 4.30 13.70
CA ASP A 168 -8.13 3.79 13.32
C ASP A 168 -7.67 2.57 14.15
N LYS A 169 -6.45 2.07 13.89
CA LYS A 169 -5.89 0.91 14.61
C LYS A 169 -5.76 1.13 16.12
N THR A 170 -5.55 2.37 16.56
CA THR A 170 -5.44 2.72 17.98
C THR A 170 -6.82 2.68 18.63
N CYS A 171 -7.82 3.29 17.98
CA CYS A 171 -9.22 3.21 18.37
C CYS A 171 -9.69 1.76 18.51
N GLN A 172 -9.42 0.92 17.49
CA GLN A 172 -9.78 -0.50 17.53
C GLN A 172 -9.09 -1.26 18.67
N ARG A 173 -7.80 -1.02 18.92
CA ARG A 173 -7.10 -1.69 20.03
C ARG A 173 -7.65 -1.31 21.39
N LEU A 174 -7.95 -0.02 21.60
CA LEU A 174 -8.53 0.45 22.85
C LEU A 174 -9.88 -0.22 23.15
N LEU A 175 -10.76 -0.27 22.14
CA LEU A 175 -12.09 -0.86 22.28
C LEU A 175 -12.05 -2.39 22.41
N TYR A 176 -11.39 -3.10 21.47
CA TYR A 176 -11.41 -4.56 21.48
C TYR A 176 -10.55 -5.17 22.58
N ASN A 177 -9.51 -4.49 23.09
CA ASN A 177 -8.80 -4.99 24.28
C ASN A 177 -9.58 -4.72 25.58
N GLY A 178 -10.74 -4.04 25.53
CA GLY A 178 -11.53 -3.68 26.70
C GLY A 178 -10.84 -2.63 27.59
N GLU A 179 -9.90 -1.86 27.02
CA GLU A 179 -9.18 -0.81 27.74
C GLU A 179 -10.09 0.41 28.00
N VAL A 180 -11.07 0.62 27.11
CA VAL A 180 -12.12 1.63 27.23
C VAL A 180 -13.44 1.08 26.69
N GLU A 181 -14.55 1.60 27.19
CA GLU A 181 -15.91 1.30 26.73
C GLU A 181 -16.27 2.13 25.48
N GLU A 182 -15.76 3.36 25.38
CA GLU A 182 -16.09 4.30 24.29
C GLU A 182 -14.86 5.09 23.80
N VAL A 183 -14.75 5.25 22.48
CA VAL A 183 -13.75 6.13 21.84
C VAL A 183 -14.45 7.20 21.02
N VAL A 184 -14.23 8.47 21.34
CA VAL A 184 -14.78 9.61 20.60
C VAL A 184 -13.69 10.18 19.67
N GLU A 185 -13.85 10.04 18.37
CA GLU A 185 -12.93 10.66 17.41
C GLU A 185 -13.41 12.05 17.00
N TYR A 186 -12.48 13.00 16.96
CA TYR A 186 -12.71 14.35 16.44
C TYR A 186 -11.81 14.70 15.26
N ASP A 187 -12.34 15.47 14.33
CA ASP A 187 -11.59 15.94 13.16
C ASP A 187 -10.47 16.91 13.57
N LYS A 188 -9.23 16.63 13.14
CA LYS A 188 -8.03 17.47 13.36
C LYS A 188 -8.20 18.90 12.83
N GLN A 189 -9.09 19.13 11.85
CA GLN A 189 -9.38 20.49 11.36
C GLN A 189 -10.21 21.35 12.34
N SER A 190 -10.81 20.77 13.37
CA SER A 190 -11.68 21.46 14.35
C SER A 190 -10.96 22.01 15.59
N THR A 191 -9.62 22.04 15.59
CA THR A 191 -8.73 22.23 16.76
C THR A 191 -8.87 23.55 17.57
N ASN A 192 -9.72 24.48 17.14
CA ASN A 192 -10.00 25.72 17.86
C ASN A 192 -11.09 25.46 18.92
N TRP A 193 -10.80 25.70 20.22
CA TRP A 193 -11.73 25.47 21.34
C TRP A 193 -13.12 26.12 21.16
N SER A 194 -13.18 27.18 20.36
CA SER A 194 -14.42 27.83 19.93
C SER A 194 -15.38 26.87 19.21
N TYR A 195 -14.87 25.88 18.46
CA TYR A 195 -15.70 24.90 17.76
C TYR A 195 -16.35 23.87 18.69
N LEU A 196 -15.77 23.53 19.85
CA LEU A 196 -16.49 22.75 20.87
C LEU A 196 -17.65 23.55 21.48
N LYS A 197 -17.51 24.88 21.58
CA LYS A 197 -18.63 25.78 21.95
C LYS A 197 -19.71 25.89 20.86
N TYR A 198 -19.34 25.72 19.59
CA TYR A 198 -20.28 25.74 18.44
C TYR A 198 -20.73 24.34 18.00
N ALA A 199 -20.14 23.27 18.51
CA ALA A 199 -20.51 21.88 18.22
C ALA A 199 -21.95 21.58 18.69
N ASN A 200 -22.40 22.24 19.77
CA ASN A 200 -23.80 22.23 20.18
C ASN A 200 -24.77 22.84 19.13
N ARG A 201 -24.27 23.50 18.07
CA ARG A 201 -25.08 24.04 16.96
C ARG A 201 -24.88 23.33 15.62
N ASN A 202 -23.82 22.52 15.46
CA ASN A 202 -23.57 21.70 14.27
C ASN A 202 -22.85 20.40 14.69
N PRO A 203 -23.58 19.32 14.98
CA PRO A 203 -23.06 18.10 15.62
C PRO A 203 -22.30 17.15 14.66
N THR A 204 -21.84 17.64 13.51
CA THR A 204 -21.26 16.80 12.44
C THR A 204 -19.76 16.48 12.60
N GLY A 205 -19.09 16.98 13.64
CA GLY A 205 -17.63 16.91 13.79
C GLY A 205 -17.09 15.77 14.68
N PHE A 206 -17.96 14.96 15.29
CA PHE A 206 -17.57 13.90 16.24
C PHE A 206 -18.23 12.58 15.87
N VAL A 207 -17.50 11.48 16.10
CA VAL A 207 -18.03 10.13 15.98
C VAL A 207 -17.63 9.34 17.23
N ALA A 208 -18.61 8.89 18.00
CA ALA A 208 -18.40 8.00 19.13
C ALA A 208 -18.44 6.56 18.63
N TYR A 209 -17.45 5.76 19.04
CA TYR A 209 -17.33 4.35 18.70
C TYR A 209 -17.43 3.50 19.97
N THR A 210 -18.29 2.48 19.93
CA THR A 210 -18.48 1.49 20.99
C THR A 210 -18.48 0.08 20.38
N ILE A 211 -18.26 -0.94 21.20
CA ILE A 211 -18.46 -2.33 20.79
C ILE A 211 -19.86 -2.75 21.19
N GLU A 212 -20.66 -3.17 20.22
CA GLU A 212 -22.00 -3.68 20.43
C GLU A 212 -22.14 -5.09 19.85
N HIS A 213 -22.87 -5.96 20.55
CA HIS A 213 -23.14 -7.30 20.04
C HIS A 213 -24.35 -7.27 19.11
N ARG A 214 -24.12 -7.44 17.80
CA ARG A 214 -25.17 -7.49 16.77
C ARG A 214 -24.88 -8.62 15.78
N PRO A 215 -25.91 -9.25 15.19
CA PRO A 215 -25.70 -10.32 14.20
C PRO A 215 -25.12 -9.84 12.86
N ASP A 216 -25.16 -8.53 12.59
CA ASP A 216 -24.60 -7.89 11.38
C ASP A 216 -23.94 -6.56 11.79
N CYS A 217 -22.68 -6.39 11.40
CA CYS A 217 -21.84 -5.26 11.79
C CYS A 217 -21.76 -4.17 10.73
N GLY A 218 -22.37 -4.35 9.55
CA GLY A 218 -22.21 -3.43 8.43
C GLY A 218 -20.77 -3.38 7.88
N VAL A 219 -20.57 -2.58 6.82
CA VAL A 219 -19.29 -2.56 6.10
C VAL A 219 -18.27 -1.63 6.78
N LEU A 220 -17.26 -2.22 7.43
CA LEU A 220 -16.09 -1.49 7.90
C LEU A 220 -14.96 -1.55 6.87
N SER A 221 -14.47 -0.38 6.44
CA SER A 221 -13.50 -0.27 5.34
C SER A 221 -12.06 -0.64 5.72
N SER A 222 -11.73 -0.69 7.01
CA SER A 222 -10.41 -1.12 7.49
C SER A 222 -10.43 -1.65 8.92
N SER A 223 -10.44 -2.97 9.10
CA SER A 223 -10.24 -3.61 10.41
C SER A 223 -8.92 -4.40 10.44
N ILE A 224 -8.29 -4.45 11.61
CA ILE A 224 -7.12 -5.31 11.86
C ILE A 224 -7.55 -6.79 11.72
N PRO A 225 -6.72 -7.70 11.20
CA PRO A 225 -7.11 -9.11 11.01
C PRO A 225 -7.76 -9.79 12.21
N ALA A 226 -7.18 -9.64 13.41
CA ALA A 226 -7.74 -10.20 14.66
C ALA A 226 -9.13 -9.62 15.01
N VAL A 227 -9.36 -8.35 14.67
CA VAL A 227 -10.65 -7.68 14.89
C VAL A 227 -11.71 -8.20 13.92
N ARG A 228 -11.35 -8.61 12.69
CA ARG A 228 -12.30 -9.19 11.72
C ARG A 228 -12.98 -10.44 12.25
N ALA A 229 -12.25 -11.30 12.96
CA ALA A 229 -12.82 -12.51 13.53
C ALA A 229 -13.89 -12.17 14.60
N ARG A 230 -13.62 -11.18 15.46
CA ARG A 230 -14.57 -10.72 16.48
C ARG A 230 -15.79 -10.02 15.88
N ILE A 231 -15.59 -9.21 14.84
CA ILE A 231 -16.68 -8.61 14.05
C ILE A 231 -17.54 -9.71 13.42
N ALA A 232 -16.93 -10.74 12.83
CA ALA A 232 -17.67 -11.83 12.20
C ALA A 232 -18.51 -12.64 13.21
N THR A 233 -18.08 -12.72 14.48
CA THR A 233 -18.87 -13.30 15.59
C THR A 233 -19.88 -12.33 16.20
N GLY A 234 -20.04 -11.13 15.64
CA GLY A 234 -21.05 -10.16 16.04
C GLY A 234 -20.61 -9.10 17.04
N GLU A 235 -19.32 -9.02 17.39
CA GLU A 235 -18.79 -7.87 18.13
C GLU A 235 -18.56 -6.70 17.17
N CYS A 236 -19.60 -5.91 16.97
CA CYS A 236 -19.64 -4.86 15.98
C CYS A 236 -19.09 -3.54 16.52
N LEU A 237 -18.34 -2.84 15.66
CA LEU A 237 -17.98 -1.45 15.92
C LEU A 237 -19.17 -0.55 15.57
N ALA A 238 -19.92 -0.11 16.58
CA ALA A 238 -21.03 0.81 16.39
C ALA A 238 -20.52 2.26 16.40
N ALA A 239 -20.91 3.03 15.37
CA ALA A 239 -20.56 4.45 15.24
C ALA A 239 -21.81 5.31 15.45
N ARG A 240 -21.79 6.18 16.47
CA ARG A 240 -22.84 7.16 16.73
C ARG A 240 -22.38 8.55 16.30
N ARG A 241 -23.12 9.17 15.36
CA ARG A 241 -22.82 10.50 14.81
C ARG A 241 -23.87 11.50 15.28
N GLY A 242 -23.39 12.61 15.82
CA GLY A 242 -24.22 13.80 16.07
C GLY A 242 -25.26 13.69 17.18
N GLU A 243 -25.17 12.67 18.03
CA GLU A 243 -25.85 12.66 19.32
C GLU A 243 -25.03 13.43 20.37
N GLU A 244 -25.70 13.89 21.43
CA GLU A 244 -25.04 14.44 22.63
C GLU A 244 -24.18 13.32 23.23
N TYR A 245 -22.87 13.33 22.95
CA TYR A 245 -21.97 12.32 23.48
C TYR A 245 -21.81 12.51 24.99
N ALA A 246 -21.68 11.40 25.71
CA ALA A 246 -21.41 11.46 27.14
C ALA A 246 -20.06 12.15 27.36
N PRO A 247 -19.91 12.97 28.42
CA PRO A 247 -18.63 13.59 28.72
C PRO A 247 -17.53 12.53 28.82
N VAL A 248 -16.42 12.73 28.12
CA VAL A 248 -15.33 11.76 28.12
C VAL A 248 -14.46 11.90 29.37
N ASP A 249 -13.95 10.79 29.90
CA ASP A 249 -13.05 10.82 31.07
C ASP A 249 -11.71 11.47 30.73
N VAL A 250 -11.22 11.25 29.50
CA VAL A 250 -9.94 11.75 29.02
C VAL A 250 -10.04 12.23 27.58
N ALA A 251 -9.47 13.39 27.28
CA ALA A 251 -9.28 13.84 25.90
C ALA A 251 -7.79 14.00 25.57
N VAL A 252 -7.34 13.35 24.50
CA VAL A 252 -5.93 13.37 24.06
C VAL A 252 -5.77 14.23 22.83
N LYS A 253 -5.46 15.51 23.03
CA LYS A 253 -5.29 16.49 21.97
C LYS A 253 -3.89 16.45 21.39
N GLU A 254 -3.78 16.12 20.10
CA GLU A 254 -2.58 16.43 19.33
C GLU A 254 -2.68 17.87 18.84
N VAL A 255 -1.99 18.80 19.54
CA VAL A 255 -1.80 20.15 19.03
C VAL A 255 -0.51 20.16 18.25
N GLU A 256 -0.66 20.13 16.94
CA GLU A 256 0.39 20.51 16.04
C GLU A 256 0.29 22.02 15.83
N ASP A 257 1.26 22.79 16.33
CA ASP A 257 1.73 24.02 15.67
C ASP A 257 2.70 24.80 16.56
N VAL A 258 3.92 25.01 16.04
CA VAL A 258 4.47 26.28 15.56
C VAL A 258 5.77 25.91 14.85
N TRP A 259 5.96 26.38 13.61
CA TRP A 259 7.29 26.42 13.00
C TRP A 259 8.01 27.61 13.62
N ASP A 260 8.97 27.32 14.49
CA ASP A 260 9.85 28.36 15.00
C ASP A 260 11.07 28.39 14.09
N ASP A 261 11.13 29.41 13.23
CA ASP A 261 12.28 29.65 12.36
C ASP A 261 13.37 30.31 13.21
N GLY A 262 14.21 29.47 13.83
CA GLY A 262 15.43 29.92 14.49
C GLY A 262 16.41 30.56 13.50
N PHE A 263 17.29 31.43 14.00
CA PHE A 263 18.30 32.12 13.18
C PHE A 263 19.19 31.13 12.41
N LEU A 264 19.04 31.09 11.08
CA LEU A 264 19.85 30.43 10.01
C LEU A 264 20.26 28.94 10.16
N LEU A 265 20.19 28.33 11.35
CA LEU A 265 20.91 27.10 11.71
C LEU A 265 20.02 25.90 12.04
N TYR A 266 18.75 26.13 12.38
CA TYR A 266 17.78 25.05 12.58
C TYR A 266 16.35 25.53 12.34
N ARG A 267 15.49 24.62 11.88
CA ARG A 267 14.05 24.84 11.76
C ARG A 267 13.35 23.84 12.66
N THR A 268 12.64 24.30 13.68
CA THR A 268 11.99 23.43 14.68
C THR A 268 10.49 23.34 14.40
N ARG A 269 10.00 22.11 14.22
CA ARG A 269 8.58 21.79 14.30
C ARG A 269 8.31 21.20 15.68
N ARG A 270 7.40 21.86 16.39
CA ARG A 270 6.92 21.45 17.70
C ARG A 270 5.59 20.72 17.56
N THR A 271 5.49 19.53 18.15
CA THR A 271 4.22 18.81 18.28
C THR A 271 3.97 18.58 19.77
N ARG A 272 2.85 19.06 20.29
CA ARG A 272 2.49 18.90 21.70
C ARG A 272 1.27 17.99 21.81
N ILE A 273 1.41 16.92 22.56
CA ILE A 273 0.28 16.07 22.97
C ILE A 273 -0.15 16.54 24.36
N THR A 274 -1.41 16.91 24.50
CA THR A 274 -2.00 17.28 25.79
C THR A 274 -3.15 16.35 26.10
N VAL A 275 -3.05 15.66 27.23
CA VAL A 275 -4.11 14.87 27.83
C VAL A 275 -4.81 15.74 28.86
N THR A 276 -6.12 15.93 28.69
CA THR A 276 -6.98 16.58 29.70
C THR A 276 -7.87 15.56 30.39
N LEU A 277 -8.12 15.78 31.69
CA LEU A 277 -9.15 15.05 32.43
C LEU A 277 -10.49 15.73 32.18
N GLY A 278 -11.45 14.97 31.65
CA GLY A 278 -12.70 15.50 31.15
C GLY A 278 -12.59 16.07 29.73
N ASP A 279 -13.75 16.36 29.16
CA ASP A 279 -13.93 17.29 28.04
C ASP A 279 -14.51 18.64 28.53
N GLY A 280 -14.47 19.63 27.63
CA GLY A 280 -15.03 20.95 27.92
C GLY A 280 -14.07 21.97 28.55
N PRO A 281 -14.48 23.25 28.62
CA PRO A 281 -13.59 24.39 28.88
C PRO A 281 -13.01 24.43 30.30
N LYS A 282 -13.49 23.56 31.20
CA LYS A 282 -12.97 23.38 32.56
C LYS A 282 -12.02 22.19 32.70
N ALA A 283 -11.78 21.44 31.62
CA ALA A 283 -10.89 20.28 31.63
C ALA A 283 -9.46 20.71 31.96
N ALA A 284 -8.91 20.12 33.02
CA ALA A 284 -7.56 20.43 33.46
C ALA A 284 -6.55 19.58 32.68
N PRO A 285 -5.42 20.15 32.20
CA PRO A 285 -4.36 19.37 31.60
C PRO A 285 -3.71 18.49 32.68
N ALA A 286 -3.72 17.18 32.47
CA ALA A 286 -3.12 16.21 33.38
C ALA A 286 -1.74 15.75 32.91
N VAL A 287 -1.61 15.52 31.61
CA VAL A 287 -0.33 15.20 30.97
C VAL A 287 -0.12 16.12 29.79
N SER A 288 1.06 16.72 29.68
CA SER A 288 1.46 17.42 28.46
C SER A 288 2.85 17.00 28.12
N SER A 289 3.07 16.62 26.87
CA SER A 289 4.38 16.22 26.41
C SER A 289 4.66 16.79 25.04
N THR A 290 5.84 17.40 24.91
CA THR A 290 6.24 18.12 23.72
C THR A 290 7.32 17.33 22.99
N SER A 291 7.05 16.97 21.73
CA SER A 291 8.08 16.49 20.81
C SER A 291 8.58 17.61 19.92
N PHE A 292 9.87 17.49 19.57
CA PHE A 292 10.55 18.42 18.68
C PHE A 292 11.15 17.63 17.54
N SER A 293 10.87 18.09 16.33
CA SER A 293 11.63 17.69 15.16
C SER A 293 12.35 18.91 14.62
N SER A 294 13.64 18.79 14.36
CA SER A 294 14.40 19.88 13.77
C SER A 294 15.36 19.42 12.72
N HIS A 295 15.54 20.26 11.71
CA HIS A 295 16.60 20.14 10.73
C HIS A 295 17.81 20.92 11.21
N VAL A 296 18.74 20.28 11.93
CA VAL A 296 19.98 20.92 12.41
C VAL A 296 21.09 20.79 11.38
N LEU A 297 22.04 21.72 11.40
CA LEU A 297 23.25 21.65 10.59
C LEU A 297 24.05 20.37 10.92
N ALA A 298 24.12 19.43 9.98
CA ALA A 298 24.93 18.22 10.10
C ALA A 298 26.34 18.45 9.55
N MET A 299 26.42 19.16 8.42
CA MET A 299 27.65 19.64 7.82
C MET A 299 27.36 21.04 7.27
N PRO A 300 28.16 22.06 7.65
CA PRO A 300 27.90 23.44 7.26
C PRO A 300 28.03 23.68 5.75
N LEU A 301 28.62 22.74 5.00
CA LEU A 301 29.11 22.95 3.64
C LEU A 301 28.97 21.67 2.82
N PHE A 302 27.74 21.34 2.44
CA PHE A 302 27.45 20.17 1.63
C PHE A 302 26.16 20.40 0.84
N ILE A 303 26.23 20.23 -0.48
CA ILE A 303 25.09 20.38 -1.37
C ILE A 303 24.45 19.02 -1.56
N TRP A 304 23.17 18.94 -1.20
CA TRP A 304 22.37 17.73 -1.28
C TRP A 304 21.01 18.05 -1.90
N ALA A 305 20.45 17.12 -2.67
CA ALA A 305 19.08 17.21 -3.15
C ALA A 305 18.14 16.74 -2.02
N SER A 306 17.18 17.56 -1.59
CA SER A 306 16.35 17.25 -0.43
C SER A 306 15.55 15.94 -0.60
N ASP A 307 15.35 15.19 0.48
CA ASP A 307 14.70 13.86 0.49
C ASP A 307 13.18 13.89 0.17
N ASN A 308 12.59 15.06 -0.10
CA ASN A 308 11.17 15.19 -0.36
C ASN A 308 10.90 15.07 -1.88
N SER A 309 10.39 13.90 -2.27
CA SER A 309 9.56 13.62 -3.46
C SER A 309 9.88 14.41 -4.74
N GLY A 310 10.51 13.75 -5.70
CA GLY A 310 10.41 14.04 -7.15
C GLY A 310 10.73 15.47 -7.60
N LEU A 311 11.94 15.68 -8.12
CA LEU A 311 12.37 16.83 -8.95
C LEU A 311 12.55 18.21 -8.27
N ASP A 312 12.21 18.41 -6.99
CA ASP A 312 12.47 19.69 -6.30
C ASP A 312 13.90 19.74 -5.71
N ILE A 313 14.92 19.87 -6.59
CA ILE A 313 16.33 20.02 -6.19
C ILE A 313 16.58 21.46 -5.75
N LYS A 314 16.34 21.75 -4.47
CA LYS A 314 16.75 23.03 -3.87
C LYS A 314 18.21 22.93 -3.41
N PRO A 315 19.13 23.81 -3.89
CA PRO A 315 20.49 23.83 -3.40
C PRO A 315 20.49 24.26 -1.93
N ALA A 316 20.70 23.30 -1.03
CA ALA A 316 20.94 23.58 0.37
C ALA A 316 22.44 23.85 0.58
N LEU A 317 22.80 24.99 1.18
CA LEU A 317 24.20 25.32 1.51
C LEU A 317 24.79 24.40 2.59
N ALA A 318 23.96 23.62 3.26
CA ALA A 318 24.35 22.72 4.33
C ALA A 318 23.48 21.46 4.36
N ARG A 319 24.09 20.31 4.69
CA ARG A 319 23.34 19.09 4.98
C ARG A 319 22.66 19.28 6.33
N ARG A 320 21.32 19.22 6.35
CA ARG A 320 20.57 19.23 7.60
C ARG A 320 20.25 17.81 8.03
N ARG A 321 20.53 17.44 9.27
CA ARG A 321 20.10 16.16 9.85
C ARG A 321 18.82 16.41 10.61
N ARG A 322 17.78 15.62 10.32
CA ARG A 322 16.59 15.60 11.16
C ARG A 322 16.97 14.98 12.50
N ILE A 323 16.92 15.78 13.56
CA ILE A 323 16.91 15.28 14.93
C ILE A 323 15.47 15.30 15.37
N TYR A 324 15.00 14.17 15.86
CA TYR A 324 13.63 14.00 16.31
C TYR A 324 13.65 13.28 17.65
N ASN A 325 12.86 13.78 18.60
CA ASN A 325 12.48 13.03 19.79
C ASN A 325 11.04 12.56 19.59
N PRO A 326 10.79 11.33 19.10
CA PRO A 326 9.44 10.85 18.87
C PRO A 326 8.61 10.84 20.14
N LEU A 327 7.56 11.66 20.18
CA LEU A 327 6.35 11.24 20.86
C LEU A 327 5.55 10.40 19.89
N ILE A 328 5.47 9.11 20.16
CA ILE A 328 4.50 8.25 19.50
C ILE A 328 3.21 8.39 20.30
N TYR A 329 2.10 8.72 19.63
CA TYR A 329 0.78 8.84 20.24
C TYR A 329 0.44 7.62 21.11
N THR A 330 0.72 6.42 20.60
CA THR A 330 0.56 5.16 21.32
C THR A 330 1.46 5.05 22.56
N ALA A 331 2.67 5.63 22.53
CA ALA A 331 3.55 5.64 23.70
C ALA A 331 3.00 6.52 24.83
N VAL A 332 2.32 7.63 24.53
CA VAL A 332 1.63 8.43 25.56
C VAL A 332 0.50 7.62 26.17
N LEU A 333 -0.34 6.99 25.35
CA LEU A 333 -1.43 6.14 25.82
C LEU A 333 -0.91 4.98 26.71
N MET A 334 0.16 4.31 26.30
CA MET A 334 0.73 3.20 27.06
C MET A 334 1.48 3.65 28.32
N GLN A 335 2.43 4.58 28.20
CA GLN A 335 3.34 4.93 29.29
C GLN A 335 2.70 5.89 30.30
N ARG A 336 1.77 6.74 29.87
CA ARG A 336 1.18 7.79 30.71
C ARG A 336 -0.23 7.46 31.17
N LEU A 337 -1.03 6.81 30.33
CA LEU A 337 -2.39 6.41 30.70
C LEU A 337 -2.49 4.94 31.10
N GLY A 338 -1.43 4.15 30.91
CA GLY A 338 -1.37 2.75 31.32
C GLY A 338 -2.12 1.79 30.39
N PHE A 339 -2.57 2.25 29.21
CA PHE A 339 -3.33 1.43 28.29
C PHE A 339 -2.50 0.31 27.66
N ARG A 340 -3.09 -0.87 27.52
CA ARG A 340 -2.48 -1.99 26.77
C ARG A 340 -2.90 -1.94 25.31
N LEU A 341 -2.03 -1.34 24.49
CA LEU A 341 -2.20 -1.26 23.04
C LEU A 341 -1.50 -2.40 22.29
N ASP A 342 -1.38 -3.56 22.94
CA ASP A 342 -0.91 -4.78 22.31
C ASP A 342 -1.81 -5.17 21.13
N PRO A 343 -1.31 -5.93 20.15
CA PRO A 343 -2.15 -6.47 19.09
C PRO A 343 -3.39 -7.15 19.70
N VAL A 344 -4.56 -6.86 19.14
CA VAL A 344 -5.82 -7.48 19.60
C VAL A 344 -5.63 -8.99 19.54
N SER A 345 -5.90 -9.64 20.67
CA SER A 345 -5.72 -11.07 20.83
C SER A 345 -6.50 -11.83 19.74
N GLU A 346 -5.83 -12.74 19.04
CA GLU A 346 -6.44 -13.66 18.06
C GLU A 346 -7.19 -14.82 18.76
N THR A 347 -7.57 -14.67 20.03
CA THR A 347 -8.20 -15.71 20.87
C THR A 347 -9.55 -16.23 20.37
N VAL A 348 -10.05 -15.74 19.23
CA VAL A 348 -11.23 -16.32 18.60
C VAL A 348 -10.84 -17.68 18.04
N ASP A 349 -11.40 -18.74 18.62
CA ASP A 349 -11.36 -20.07 18.01
C ASP A 349 -12.11 -19.99 16.68
N THR A 350 -11.36 -19.87 15.59
CA THR A 350 -11.89 -19.71 14.24
C THR A 350 -12.85 -20.84 13.86
N ASP A 351 -12.62 -22.07 14.32
CA ASP A 351 -13.53 -23.19 14.03
C ASP A 351 -14.86 -23.01 14.76
N ALA A 352 -14.82 -22.70 16.06
CA ALA A 352 -16.02 -22.42 16.84
C ALA A 352 -16.83 -21.23 16.26
N ALA A 353 -16.13 -20.15 15.91
CA ALA A 353 -16.73 -18.96 15.32
C ALA A 353 -17.41 -19.24 13.97
N VAL A 354 -16.75 -20.00 13.09
CA VAL A 354 -17.34 -20.40 11.80
C VAL A 354 -18.57 -21.28 11.99
N ARG A 355 -18.52 -22.23 12.92
CA ARG A 355 -19.68 -23.09 13.24
C ARG A 355 -20.86 -22.30 13.77
N GLU A 356 -20.63 -21.39 14.71
CA GLU A 356 -21.66 -20.52 15.27
C GLU A 356 -22.31 -19.64 14.18
N MET A 357 -21.48 -19.01 13.35
CA MET A 357 -21.92 -18.16 12.24
C MET A 357 -22.75 -18.94 11.20
N LEU A 358 -22.35 -20.17 10.87
CA LEU A 358 -23.11 -21.02 9.93
C LEU A 358 -24.39 -21.59 10.55
N ALA A 359 -24.43 -21.78 11.88
CA ALA A 359 -25.62 -22.22 12.61
C ALA A 359 -26.69 -21.12 12.76
N ALA A 360 -26.30 -19.84 12.62
CA ALA A 360 -27.26 -18.73 12.68
C ALA A 360 -28.34 -18.86 11.58
N PRO A 361 -29.62 -18.58 11.88
CA PRO A 361 -30.71 -18.77 10.91
C PRO A 361 -30.64 -17.74 9.78
N SER A 362 -30.99 -18.15 8.55
CA SER A 362 -30.95 -17.24 7.39
C SER A 362 -31.94 -16.07 7.48
N SER A 363 -32.94 -16.15 8.35
CA SER A 363 -33.89 -15.05 8.60
C SER A 363 -33.26 -13.86 9.33
N SER A 364 -32.27 -14.09 10.18
CA SER A 364 -31.55 -13.02 10.90
C SER A 364 -30.41 -12.43 10.09
N THR A 365 -29.82 -13.23 9.20
CA THR A 365 -28.64 -12.85 8.42
C THR A 365 -28.90 -13.25 6.97
N PRO A 366 -29.52 -12.41 6.14
CA PRO A 366 -29.91 -12.78 4.77
C PRO A 366 -28.71 -12.96 3.82
N ALA A 367 -27.58 -12.33 4.13
CA ALA A 367 -26.31 -12.49 3.42
C ALA A 367 -25.15 -12.30 4.40
N PHE A 368 -24.02 -12.96 4.16
CA PHE A 368 -22.81 -12.73 4.95
C PHE A 368 -22.10 -11.46 4.52
N ASP A 369 -21.65 -10.69 5.50
CA ASP A 369 -20.85 -9.49 5.26
C ASP A 369 -19.41 -9.86 4.85
N LYS A 370 -18.62 -8.84 4.53
CA LYS A 370 -17.23 -9.05 4.11
C LYS A 370 -16.35 -9.68 5.20
N ALA A 371 -16.56 -9.33 6.48
CA ALA A 371 -15.75 -9.85 7.58
C ALA A 371 -16.03 -11.34 7.81
N GLN A 372 -17.30 -11.74 7.73
CA GLN A 372 -17.76 -13.12 7.79
C GLN A 372 -17.21 -13.95 6.62
N LEU A 373 -17.29 -13.42 5.39
CA LEU A 373 -16.74 -14.08 4.20
C LEU A 373 -15.21 -14.18 4.25
N ASP A 374 -14.52 -13.16 4.77
CA ASP A 374 -13.07 -13.19 4.99
C ASP A 374 -12.68 -14.24 6.04
N LEU A 375 -13.43 -14.35 7.14
CA LEU A 375 -13.21 -15.36 8.19
C LEU A 375 -13.36 -16.78 7.64
N LEU A 376 -14.42 -17.04 6.85
CA LEU A 376 -14.57 -18.31 6.13
C LEU A 376 -13.40 -18.57 5.20
N GLY A 377 -12.94 -17.55 4.47
CA GLY A 377 -11.79 -17.66 3.58
C GLY A 377 -10.51 -18.02 4.33
N ASP A 378 -10.28 -17.41 5.49
CA ASP A 378 -9.17 -17.73 6.39
C ASP A 378 -9.26 -19.17 6.92
N TYR A 379 -10.45 -19.60 7.32
CA TYR A 379 -10.72 -20.97 7.77
C TYR A 379 -10.42 -22.02 6.66
N PHE A 380 -10.96 -21.84 5.45
CA PHE A 380 -10.72 -22.78 4.35
C PHE A 380 -9.28 -22.78 3.84
N ARG A 381 -8.56 -21.65 3.90
CA ARG A 381 -7.11 -21.60 3.66
C ARG A 381 -6.32 -22.39 4.70
N GLY A 382 -6.80 -22.43 5.95
CA GLY A 382 -6.27 -23.30 7.00
C GLY A 382 -6.44 -24.78 6.66
N ILE A 383 -7.65 -25.19 6.28
CA ILE A 383 -7.96 -26.58 5.87
C ILE A 383 -7.09 -27.00 4.68
N GLN A 384 -6.95 -26.14 3.68
CA GLN A 384 -6.19 -26.44 2.45
C GLN A 384 -4.76 -26.93 2.73
N LYS A 385 -4.13 -26.46 3.81
CA LYS A 385 -2.74 -26.78 4.17
C LYS A 385 -2.56 -28.09 4.96
N ARG A 386 -3.64 -28.80 5.28
CA ARG A 386 -3.62 -30.04 6.07
C ARG A 386 -4.45 -31.16 5.40
N PRO A 387 -4.31 -32.42 5.83
CA PRO A 387 -5.23 -33.48 5.43
C PRO A 387 -6.68 -33.13 5.78
N ILE A 388 -7.60 -33.38 4.86
CA ILE A 388 -9.05 -33.16 5.05
C ILE A 388 -9.61 -34.27 5.94
N THR A 389 -10.36 -33.89 6.96
CA THR A 389 -11.09 -34.78 7.87
C THR A 389 -12.57 -34.88 7.47
N PRO A 390 -13.33 -35.88 7.96
CA PRO A 390 -14.77 -35.96 7.71
C PRO A 390 -15.53 -34.70 8.14
N GLN A 391 -15.15 -34.09 9.27
CA GLN A 391 -15.78 -32.85 9.74
C GLN A 391 -15.55 -31.67 8.78
N ASP A 392 -14.40 -31.63 8.10
CA ASP A 392 -14.14 -30.62 7.07
C ASP A 392 -15.03 -30.83 5.85
N VAL A 393 -15.30 -32.08 5.48
CA VAL A 393 -16.22 -32.42 4.37
C VAL A 393 -17.64 -31.95 4.71
N ASP A 394 -18.13 -32.24 5.92
CA ASP A 394 -19.44 -31.80 6.40
C ASP A 394 -19.55 -30.26 6.41
N MET A 395 -18.48 -29.59 6.85
CA MET A 395 -18.40 -28.13 6.85
C MET A 395 -18.43 -27.54 5.43
N VAL A 396 -17.67 -28.09 4.49
CA VAL A 396 -17.72 -27.68 3.08
C VAL A 396 -19.11 -27.92 2.51
N GLN A 397 -19.74 -29.06 2.82
CA GLN A 397 -21.10 -29.36 2.40
C GLN A 397 -22.11 -28.32 2.91
N GLN A 398 -22.02 -27.95 4.19
CA GLN A 398 -22.87 -26.92 4.79
C GLN A 398 -22.69 -25.58 4.07
N VAL A 399 -21.46 -25.16 3.81
CA VAL A 399 -21.16 -23.89 3.12
C VAL A 399 -21.62 -23.89 1.65
N ILE A 400 -21.54 -25.02 0.94
CA ILE A 400 -22.08 -25.14 -0.43
C ILE A 400 -23.60 -24.94 -0.43
N ARG A 401 -24.30 -25.51 0.56
CA ARG A 401 -25.76 -25.44 0.69
C ARG A 401 -26.26 -24.09 1.18
N ASP A 402 -25.43 -23.32 1.89
CA ASP A 402 -25.81 -22.03 2.45
C ASP A 402 -25.87 -20.93 1.37
N ARG A 403 -27.08 -20.41 1.14
CA ARG A 403 -27.32 -19.40 0.11
C ARG A 403 -26.81 -18.00 0.44
N ARG A 404 -26.50 -17.74 1.72
CA ARG A 404 -25.96 -16.46 2.18
C ARG A 404 -24.53 -16.22 1.69
N ILE A 405 -23.86 -17.29 1.27
CA ILE A 405 -22.45 -17.33 0.93
C ILE A 405 -22.30 -17.24 -0.59
N THR A 406 -21.78 -16.10 -1.03
CA THR A 406 -21.63 -15.78 -2.45
C THR A 406 -20.16 -15.69 -2.90
N ALA A 407 -19.23 -15.75 -1.94
CA ALA A 407 -17.80 -15.59 -2.16
C ALA A 407 -17.13 -16.86 -2.74
N PRO A 408 -16.02 -16.70 -3.48
CA PRO A 408 -15.27 -17.81 -4.06
C PRO A 408 -14.35 -18.51 -3.03
N LEU A 409 -14.91 -19.17 -2.01
CA LEU A 409 -14.15 -19.67 -0.85
C LEU A 409 -13.30 -20.93 -1.11
N PHE A 410 -13.60 -21.70 -2.15
CA PHE A 410 -13.11 -23.09 -2.28
C PHE A 410 -12.07 -23.34 -3.36
N TYR A 411 -11.63 -22.32 -4.11
CA TYR A 411 -10.77 -22.52 -5.27
C TYR A 411 -9.50 -23.34 -4.99
N GLY A 412 -8.79 -22.99 -3.92
CA GLY A 412 -7.60 -23.74 -3.51
C GLY A 412 -7.96 -25.12 -2.98
N LEU A 413 -9.05 -25.23 -2.22
CA LEU A 413 -9.41 -26.46 -1.52
C LEU A 413 -9.68 -27.63 -2.49
N PHE A 414 -10.51 -27.43 -3.51
CA PHE A 414 -10.81 -28.48 -4.49
C PHE A 414 -9.60 -28.83 -5.37
N TYR A 415 -8.71 -27.88 -5.65
CA TYR A 415 -7.52 -28.15 -6.46
C TYR A 415 -6.59 -29.18 -5.79
N TYR A 416 -6.41 -29.10 -4.47
CA TYR A 416 -5.51 -30.00 -3.74
C TYR A 416 -6.18 -31.29 -3.26
N HIS A 417 -7.50 -31.27 -3.05
CA HIS A 417 -8.21 -32.37 -2.37
C HIS A 417 -9.44 -32.89 -3.14
N ALA A 418 -9.45 -32.77 -4.47
CA ALA A 418 -10.56 -33.17 -5.33
C ALA A 418 -11.10 -34.57 -5.01
N GLN A 419 -10.22 -35.57 -4.90
CA GLN A 419 -10.63 -36.96 -4.66
C GLN A 419 -11.37 -37.15 -3.32
N THR A 420 -10.90 -36.51 -2.24
CA THR A 420 -11.55 -36.58 -0.93
C THR A 420 -12.87 -35.81 -0.90
N LEU A 421 -12.99 -34.75 -1.71
CA LEU A 421 -14.18 -33.91 -1.78
C LEU A 421 -15.18 -34.35 -2.87
N ALA A 422 -14.89 -35.39 -3.63
CA ALA A 422 -15.77 -35.96 -4.65
C ALA A 422 -17.19 -36.29 -4.14
N PRO A 423 -17.41 -36.75 -2.88
CA PRO A 423 -18.76 -36.97 -2.35
C PRO A 423 -19.65 -35.72 -2.33
N LEU A 424 -19.08 -34.52 -2.43
CA LEU A 424 -19.82 -33.25 -2.46
C LEU A 424 -20.36 -32.88 -3.85
N LEU A 425 -20.02 -33.66 -4.89
CA LEU A 425 -20.45 -33.43 -6.26
C LEU A 425 -21.97 -33.19 -6.41
N PRO A 426 -22.88 -33.98 -5.80
CA PRO A 426 -24.31 -33.71 -5.86
C PRO A 426 -24.68 -32.30 -5.41
N ASP A 427 -24.16 -31.87 -4.26
CA ASP A 427 -24.44 -30.56 -3.68
C ASP A 427 -23.87 -29.42 -4.52
N MET A 428 -22.66 -29.60 -5.06
CA MET A 428 -22.05 -28.63 -5.97
C MET A 428 -22.90 -28.44 -7.23
N LEU A 429 -23.34 -29.54 -7.83
CA LEU A 429 -24.18 -29.52 -9.03
C LEU A 429 -25.58 -28.99 -8.76
N ASP A 430 -26.19 -29.33 -7.61
CA ASP A 430 -27.45 -28.75 -7.13
C ASP A 430 -27.34 -27.24 -7.01
N ARG A 431 -26.30 -26.76 -6.33
CA ARG A 431 -26.05 -25.32 -6.17
C ARG A 431 -25.89 -24.65 -7.52
N ILE A 432 -25.03 -25.18 -8.40
CA ILE A 432 -24.82 -24.63 -9.76
C ILE A 432 -26.12 -24.57 -10.57
N THR A 433 -26.98 -25.60 -10.46
CA THR A 433 -28.23 -25.68 -11.23
C THR A 433 -29.25 -24.64 -10.78
N VAL A 434 -29.37 -24.42 -9.47
CA VAL A 434 -30.44 -23.57 -8.90
C VAL A 434 -30.04 -22.09 -8.81
N SER A 435 -28.74 -21.79 -8.87
CA SER A 435 -28.24 -20.42 -8.85
C SER A 435 -28.59 -19.65 -10.12
N SER A 436 -29.48 -18.68 -10.01
CA SER A 436 -29.94 -17.83 -11.11
C SER A 436 -29.28 -16.45 -11.15
N GLY A 437 -28.47 -16.09 -10.15
CA GLY A 437 -28.09 -14.70 -9.88
C GLY A 437 -26.60 -14.37 -10.01
N LEU A 438 -26.36 -13.13 -10.44
CA LEU A 438 -25.07 -12.45 -10.42
C LEU A 438 -24.34 -12.43 -9.09
N THR A 439 -25.12 -12.27 -8.03
CA THR A 439 -24.63 -12.13 -6.67
C THR A 439 -23.79 -13.35 -6.29
N GLU A 440 -24.11 -14.54 -6.82
CA GLU A 440 -23.44 -15.81 -6.52
C GLU A 440 -22.31 -16.17 -7.49
N ARG A 441 -21.91 -15.27 -8.39
CA ARG A 441 -20.86 -15.56 -9.39
C ARG A 441 -19.59 -16.13 -8.76
N GLY A 442 -19.12 -15.52 -7.68
CA GLY A 442 -17.89 -15.94 -7.02
C GLY A 442 -17.97 -17.41 -6.59
N MET A 443 -19.05 -17.75 -5.88
CA MET A 443 -19.37 -19.12 -5.47
C MET A 443 -19.49 -20.05 -6.68
N LEU A 444 -20.29 -19.70 -7.70
CA LEU A 444 -20.49 -20.54 -8.89
C LEU A 444 -19.20 -20.85 -9.63
N SER A 445 -18.33 -19.85 -9.72
CA SER A 445 -17.05 -19.98 -10.38
C SER A 445 -16.12 -20.91 -9.60
N ALA A 446 -16.11 -20.81 -8.26
CA ALA A 446 -15.36 -21.72 -7.38
C ALA A 446 -15.89 -23.15 -7.45
N LEU A 447 -17.22 -23.35 -7.43
CA LEU A 447 -17.84 -24.67 -7.53
C LEU A 447 -17.59 -25.30 -8.90
N SER A 448 -17.77 -24.55 -9.99
CA SER A 448 -17.52 -25.04 -11.35
C SER A 448 -16.06 -25.43 -11.54
N ALA A 449 -15.12 -24.64 -11.01
CA ALA A 449 -13.71 -24.99 -11.01
C ALA A 449 -13.42 -26.22 -10.15
N GLY A 450 -14.12 -26.39 -9.03
CA GLY A 450 -14.03 -27.57 -8.18
C GLY A 450 -14.51 -28.84 -8.88
N VAL A 451 -15.67 -28.79 -9.55
CA VAL A 451 -16.19 -29.89 -10.39
C VAL A 451 -15.18 -30.23 -11.50
N ALA A 452 -14.62 -29.22 -12.16
CA ALA A 452 -13.63 -29.41 -13.23
C ALA A 452 -12.30 -30.01 -12.76
N ALA A 453 -12.00 -29.95 -11.46
CA ALA A 453 -10.81 -30.56 -10.87
C ALA A 453 -11.03 -32.01 -10.44
N MET A 454 -12.28 -32.51 -10.45
CA MET A 454 -12.60 -33.88 -10.06
C MET A 454 -12.09 -34.90 -11.07
N PRO A 455 -11.71 -36.11 -10.62
CA PRO A 455 -11.34 -37.19 -11.53
C PRO A 455 -12.54 -37.62 -12.39
N ALA A 456 -12.29 -38.03 -13.63
CA ALA A 456 -13.33 -38.37 -14.60
C ALA A 456 -14.24 -39.49 -14.10
N GLU A 457 -13.68 -40.45 -13.36
CA GLU A 457 -14.40 -41.58 -12.77
C GLU A 457 -15.45 -41.12 -11.73
N ALA A 458 -15.17 -40.04 -10.99
CA ALA A 458 -16.12 -39.46 -10.04
C ALA A 458 -17.22 -38.64 -10.74
N LEU A 459 -16.93 -38.09 -11.91
CA LEU A 459 -17.87 -37.29 -12.70
C LEU A 459 -18.78 -38.14 -13.59
N ALA A 460 -18.34 -39.33 -14.00
CA ALA A 460 -19.10 -40.24 -14.87
C ALA A 460 -20.55 -40.50 -14.44
N PRO A 461 -20.87 -40.73 -13.14
CA PRO A 461 -22.27 -40.89 -12.71
C PRO A 461 -23.14 -39.65 -12.92
N TYR A 462 -22.54 -38.47 -13.08
CA TYR A 462 -23.22 -37.18 -13.21
C TYR A 462 -23.13 -36.59 -14.63
N ALA A 463 -22.61 -37.33 -15.61
CA ALA A 463 -22.32 -36.82 -16.95
C ALA A 463 -23.55 -36.21 -17.65
N ALA A 464 -24.69 -36.91 -17.63
CA ALA A 464 -25.94 -36.40 -18.19
C ALA A 464 -26.40 -35.08 -17.54
N ARG A 465 -26.11 -34.90 -16.24
CA ARG A 465 -26.42 -33.66 -15.51
C ARG A 465 -25.47 -32.54 -15.90
N LEU A 466 -24.17 -32.82 -16.02
CA LEU A 466 -23.18 -31.85 -16.51
C LEU A 466 -23.52 -31.36 -17.92
N HIS A 467 -23.92 -32.28 -18.81
CA HIS A 467 -24.37 -31.94 -20.17
C HIS A 467 -25.54 -30.97 -20.15
N ARG A 468 -26.52 -31.22 -19.28
CA ARG A 468 -27.68 -30.34 -19.14
C ARG A 468 -27.26 -28.94 -18.67
N ILE A 469 -26.45 -28.85 -17.62
CA ILE A 469 -25.98 -27.57 -17.08
C ILE A 469 -25.22 -26.77 -18.15
N VAL A 470 -24.27 -27.40 -18.85
CA VAL A 470 -23.47 -26.76 -19.90
C VAL A 470 -24.34 -26.36 -21.09
N ARG A 471 -25.24 -27.24 -21.54
CA ARG A 471 -26.16 -26.96 -22.65
C ARG A 471 -27.09 -25.80 -22.32
N ASP A 472 -27.79 -25.87 -21.18
CA ASP A 472 -28.79 -24.87 -20.80
C ASP A 472 -28.17 -23.48 -20.74
N ALA A 473 -26.96 -23.37 -20.19
CA ALA A 473 -26.30 -22.09 -20.08
C ALA A 473 -25.55 -21.65 -21.35
N ALA A 474 -25.21 -22.57 -22.26
CA ALA A 474 -24.70 -22.22 -23.59
C ALA A 474 -25.81 -21.78 -24.56
N LEU A 475 -27.05 -22.23 -24.31
CA LEU A 475 -28.25 -21.92 -25.10
C LEU A 475 -29.11 -20.81 -24.50
N GLU A 476 -28.79 -20.34 -23.29
CA GLU A 476 -29.47 -19.20 -22.67
C GLU A 476 -29.35 -17.99 -23.63
N PRO A 477 -30.47 -17.37 -24.05
CA PRO A 477 -30.45 -16.34 -25.07
C PRO A 477 -29.65 -15.14 -24.58
N PHE A 478 -28.51 -14.87 -25.23
CA PHE A 478 -27.71 -13.69 -24.93
C PHE A 478 -28.49 -12.43 -25.35
N PRO A 479 -28.48 -11.35 -24.54
CA PRO A 479 -29.20 -10.13 -24.86
C PRO A 479 -28.61 -9.53 -26.13
N GLU A 480 -29.46 -8.94 -26.96
CA GLU A 480 -29.05 -8.42 -28.26
C GLU A 480 -27.88 -7.42 -28.17
N TYR A 481 -26.99 -7.48 -29.17
CA TYR A 481 -25.91 -6.52 -29.32
C TYR A 481 -26.48 -5.12 -29.55
N VAL A 482 -26.12 -4.17 -28.69
CA VAL A 482 -26.49 -2.76 -28.86
C VAL A 482 -25.41 -2.08 -29.69
N VAL A 483 -25.75 -1.60 -30.88
CA VAL A 483 -24.80 -0.86 -31.70
C VAL A 483 -24.43 0.44 -30.97
N ASP A 484 -23.14 0.66 -30.68
CA ASP A 484 -22.66 1.91 -30.08
C ASP A 484 -22.89 3.10 -31.01
N THR A 485 -22.71 4.30 -30.48
CA THR A 485 -22.85 5.55 -31.23
C THR A 485 -21.89 5.67 -32.42
N ALA A 486 -20.88 4.78 -32.53
CA ALA A 486 -19.97 4.70 -33.66
C ALA A 486 -20.34 3.59 -34.65
N GLY A 487 -21.55 3.02 -34.56
CA GLY A 487 -22.00 1.96 -35.47
C GLY A 487 -21.36 0.60 -35.18
N ARG A 488 -20.62 0.44 -34.07
CA ARG A 488 -19.98 -0.82 -33.71
C ARG A 488 -20.92 -1.61 -32.81
N PRO A 489 -21.21 -2.89 -33.11
CA PRO A 489 -21.93 -3.74 -32.17
C PRO A 489 -21.19 -3.76 -30.84
N ARG A 490 -21.84 -3.26 -29.79
CA ARG A 490 -21.32 -3.20 -28.44
C ARG A 490 -22.26 -3.99 -27.54
N LEU A 491 -21.70 -4.74 -26.62
CA LEU A 491 -22.54 -5.46 -25.68
C LEU A 491 -23.18 -4.45 -24.72
N SER A 492 -24.49 -4.57 -24.49
CA SER A 492 -25.24 -3.77 -23.50
C SER A 492 -24.52 -3.76 -22.15
N THR A 493 -24.61 -2.69 -21.36
CA THR A 493 -24.06 -2.65 -19.99
C THR A 493 -24.71 -3.66 -19.04
N ASP A 494 -25.89 -4.17 -19.35
CA ASP A 494 -26.48 -5.33 -18.66
C ASP A 494 -25.86 -6.67 -19.08
N LEU A 495 -25.01 -6.69 -20.11
CA LEU A 495 -24.36 -7.89 -20.63
C LEU A 495 -23.02 -8.21 -19.94
N ASP A 496 -22.45 -7.25 -19.19
CA ASP A 496 -21.46 -7.57 -18.14
C ASP A 496 -22.07 -8.51 -17.10
N LYS A 497 -23.41 -8.54 -17.00
CA LYS A 497 -24.16 -9.34 -16.03
C LYS A 497 -24.52 -10.77 -16.47
N GLU A 498 -24.47 -11.08 -17.76
CA GLU A 498 -24.72 -12.44 -18.26
C GLU A 498 -23.43 -13.13 -18.71
N LYS A 499 -22.45 -12.36 -19.20
CA LYS A 499 -21.05 -12.83 -19.31
C LYS A 499 -20.52 -13.37 -17.98
N THR A 500 -21.03 -12.88 -16.86
CA THR A 500 -20.63 -13.22 -15.49
C THR A 500 -21.09 -14.63 -15.08
N LYS A 501 -22.29 -15.07 -15.47
CA LYS A 501 -22.78 -16.45 -15.21
C LYS A 501 -22.10 -17.46 -16.15
N LEU A 502 -22.08 -17.17 -17.45
CA LEU A 502 -21.37 -18.00 -18.42
C LEU A 502 -19.89 -18.17 -18.01
N ALA A 503 -19.19 -17.08 -17.70
CA ALA A 503 -17.79 -17.17 -17.26
C ALA A 503 -17.62 -17.98 -15.96
N ALA A 504 -18.64 -18.03 -15.09
CA ALA A 504 -18.58 -18.85 -13.88
C ALA A 504 -18.64 -20.34 -14.20
N ILE A 505 -19.35 -20.75 -15.25
CA ILE A 505 -19.57 -22.16 -15.62
C ILE A 505 -18.67 -22.69 -16.74
N VAL A 506 -17.93 -21.83 -17.46
CA VAL A 506 -16.90 -22.23 -18.44
C VAL A 506 -16.00 -23.37 -17.94
N PRO A 507 -15.56 -23.42 -16.66
CA PRO A 507 -14.78 -24.54 -16.18
C PRO A 507 -15.45 -25.92 -16.35
N LEU A 508 -16.79 -25.99 -16.35
CA LEU A 508 -17.54 -27.24 -16.51
C LEU A 508 -17.42 -27.87 -17.90
N PHE A 509 -17.02 -27.09 -18.92
CA PHE A 509 -16.80 -27.63 -20.26
C PHE A 509 -15.58 -28.55 -20.28
N PHE A 510 -14.58 -28.25 -19.47
CA PHE A 510 -13.30 -28.96 -19.43
C PHE A 510 -13.44 -30.46 -19.20
N PRO A 511 -14.13 -30.95 -18.15
CA PRO A 511 -14.22 -32.40 -17.92
C PRO A 511 -15.09 -33.13 -18.95
N LEU A 512 -15.98 -32.45 -19.70
CA LEU A 512 -16.96 -33.15 -20.55
C LEU A 512 -16.33 -34.06 -21.60
N GLY A 513 -15.19 -33.67 -22.18
CA GLY A 513 -14.51 -34.48 -23.19
C GLY A 513 -13.92 -35.78 -22.63
N ALA A 514 -13.54 -35.78 -21.36
CA ALA A 514 -12.93 -36.94 -20.69
C ALA A 514 -13.95 -37.86 -20.01
N VAL A 515 -15.18 -37.38 -19.76
CA VAL A 515 -16.18 -38.10 -18.97
C VAL A 515 -16.96 -39.12 -19.81
N ASP A 516 -17.50 -38.71 -20.96
CA ASP A 516 -18.23 -39.62 -21.84
C ASP A 516 -18.27 -39.16 -23.32
N PRO A 517 -18.63 -40.06 -24.26
CA PRO A 517 -18.74 -39.74 -25.69
C PRO A 517 -19.76 -38.66 -26.09
N HIS A 518 -20.90 -38.59 -25.42
CA HIS A 518 -21.93 -37.57 -25.69
C HIS A 518 -21.47 -36.18 -25.27
N GLY A 519 -20.55 -36.10 -24.30
CA GLY A 519 -19.87 -34.86 -23.94
C GLY A 519 -19.09 -34.28 -25.11
N VAL A 520 -18.40 -35.11 -25.88
CA VAL A 520 -17.68 -34.72 -27.10
C VAL A 520 -18.66 -34.17 -28.15
N GLU A 521 -19.76 -34.86 -28.42
CA GLU A 521 -20.78 -34.41 -29.37
C GLU A 521 -21.38 -33.05 -28.98
N LEU A 522 -21.65 -32.84 -27.69
CA LEU A 522 -22.11 -31.56 -27.17
C LEU A 522 -21.05 -30.48 -27.41
N LEU A 523 -19.79 -30.72 -27.05
CA LEU A 523 -18.72 -29.72 -27.21
C LEU A 523 -18.50 -29.37 -28.70
N GLU A 524 -18.56 -30.35 -29.60
CA GLU A 524 -18.50 -30.12 -31.05
C GLU A 524 -19.63 -29.20 -31.53
N SER A 525 -20.86 -29.46 -31.09
CA SER A 525 -22.01 -28.60 -31.43
C SER A 525 -21.87 -27.16 -30.91
N LEU A 526 -21.05 -26.95 -29.88
CA LEU A 526 -20.80 -25.65 -29.27
C LEU A 526 -19.65 -24.87 -29.94
N LEU A 527 -18.84 -25.50 -30.80
CA LEU A 527 -17.76 -24.80 -31.53
C LEU A 527 -18.27 -23.76 -32.53
N VAL A 528 -19.51 -23.90 -33.00
CA VAL A 528 -20.13 -22.93 -33.91
C VAL A 528 -20.78 -21.74 -33.19
N ASN A 529 -20.83 -21.75 -31.86
CA ASN A 529 -21.48 -20.72 -31.05
C ASN A 529 -20.83 -19.33 -31.28
N PRO A 530 -21.61 -18.23 -31.35
CA PRO A 530 -21.04 -16.90 -31.55
C PRO A 530 -20.25 -16.37 -30.34
N VAL A 531 -20.47 -16.91 -29.14
CA VAL A 531 -19.84 -16.45 -27.89
C VAL A 531 -18.47 -17.10 -27.70
N ARG A 532 -17.43 -16.25 -27.63
CA ARG A 532 -16.02 -16.66 -27.57
C ARG A 532 -15.71 -17.58 -26.39
N GLU A 533 -16.28 -17.29 -25.24
CA GLU A 533 -16.09 -18.04 -24.00
C GLU A 533 -16.63 -19.47 -24.11
N ILE A 534 -17.77 -19.66 -24.79
CA ILE A 534 -18.34 -20.99 -25.09
C ILE A 534 -17.41 -21.76 -26.01
N VAL A 535 -16.97 -21.14 -27.11
CA VAL A 535 -16.07 -21.80 -28.07
C VAL A 535 -14.72 -22.15 -27.43
N THR A 536 -14.19 -21.28 -26.57
CA THR A 536 -12.95 -21.56 -25.83
C THR A 536 -13.13 -22.75 -24.90
N GLY A 537 -14.18 -22.74 -24.06
CA GLY A 537 -14.48 -23.86 -23.16
C GLY A 537 -14.72 -25.16 -23.92
N ALA A 538 -15.43 -25.10 -25.05
CA ALA A 538 -15.69 -26.25 -25.91
C ALA A 538 -14.39 -26.84 -26.48
N ALA A 539 -13.50 -26.00 -27.01
CA ALA A 539 -12.21 -26.44 -27.54
C ALA A 539 -11.28 -27.00 -26.44
N GLU A 540 -11.25 -26.38 -25.24
CA GLU A 540 -10.50 -26.91 -24.09
C GLU A 540 -11.07 -28.26 -23.63
N GLY A 541 -12.40 -28.41 -23.59
CA GLY A 541 -13.07 -29.67 -23.28
C GLY A 541 -12.74 -30.76 -24.29
N LEU A 542 -12.78 -30.46 -25.59
CA LEU A 542 -12.42 -31.40 -26.66
C LEU A 542 -10.95 -31.82 -26.59
N CYS A 543 -10.07 -30.90 -26.20
CA CYS A 543 -8.68 -31.25 -25.91
C CYS A 543 -8.61 -32.37 -24.86
N THR A 544 -9.45 -32.38 -23.82
CA THR A 544 -9.38 -33.46 -22.80
C THR A 544 -9.81 -34.85 -23.30
N ALA A 545 -10.57 -34.94 -24.41
CA ALA A 545 -11.08 -36.21 -24.94
C ALA A 545 -10.00 -37.14 -25.50
N GLY A 546 -8.80 -36.63 -25.79
CA GLY A 546 -7.68 -37.43 -26.29
C GLY A 546 -7.78 -37.79 -27.78
N ARG A 547 -6.80 -38.56 -28.26
CA ARG A 547 -6.52 -38.77 -29.69
C ARG A 547 -7.55 -39.59 -30.44
N GLU A 548 -8.32 -40.45 -29.77
CA GLU A 548 -9.28 -41.35 -30.41
C GLU A 548 -10.38 -40.62 -31.20
N ARG A 549 -10.64 -39.34 -30.87
CA ARG A 549 -11.65 -38.50 -31.53
C ARG A 549 -11.07 -37.53 -32.56
N ALA A 550 -9.75 -37.52 -32.75
CA ALA A 550 -9.03 -36.59 -33.61
C ALA A 550 -9.58 -36.49 -35.04
N ALA A 551 -9.94 -37.62 -35.64
CA ALA A 551 -10.35 -37.68 -37.04
C ALA A 551 -11.69 -36.96 -37.30
N GLN A 552 -12.62 -36.99 -36.34
CA GLN A 552 -13.95 -36.40 -36.47
C GLN A 552 -13.93 -34.90 -36.13
N THR A 553 -13.21 -34.54 -35.06
CA THR A 553 -13.29 -33.19 -34.49
C THR A 553 -12.31 -32.18 -35.11
N ALA A 554 -11.18 -32.65 -35.66
CA ALA A 554 -10.12 -31.74 -36.11
C ALA A 554 -10.53 -30.72 -37.20
N PRO A 555 -11.42 -31.04 -38.17
CA PRO A 555 -11.93 -30.04 -39.11
C PRO A 555 -12.63 -28.87 -38.41
N ALA A 556 -13.48 -29.15 -37.42
CA ALA A 556 -14.21 -28.11 -36.68
C ALA A 556 -13.25 -27.21 -35.86
N LEU A 557 -12.21 -27.79 -35.25
CA LEU A 557 -11.19 -27.03 -34.52
C LEU A 557 -10.37 -26.13 -35.45
N ARG A 558 -10.07 -26.59 -36.67
CA ARG A 558 -9.42 -25.78 -37.70
C ARG A 558 -10.29 -24.58 -38.09
N ASP A 559 -11.59 -24.80 -38.28
CA ASP A 559 -12.54 -23.72 -38.59
C ASP A 559 -12.62 -22.70 -37.45
N VAL A 560 -12.58 -23.14 -36.19
CA VAL A 560 -12.50 -22.25 -35.02
C VAL A 560 -11.23 -21.41 -35.05
N PHE A 561 -10.06 -22.02 -35.30
CA PHE A 561 -8.81 -21.28 -35.43
C PHE A 561 -8.92 -20.20 -36.52
N LEU A 562 -9.39 -20.57 -37.72
CA LEU A 562 -9.50 -19.63 -38.85
C LEU A 562 -10.50 -18.50 -38.59
N ARG A 563 -11.60 -18.77 -37.87
CA ARG A 563 -12.62 -17.78 -37.51
C ARG A 563 -12.13 -16.78 -36.47
N TYR A 564 -11.32 -17.23 -35.51
CA TYR A 564 -10.96 -16.44 -34.33
C TYR A 564 -9.51 -15.93 -34.33
N GLN A 565 -8.67 -16.34 -35.29
CA GLN A 565 -7.39 -15.70 -35.54
C GLN A 565 -7.61 -14.32 -36.17
N THR A 566 -7.55 -13.26 -35.36
CA THR A 566 -7.78 -11.88 -35.80
C THR A 566 -6.63 -10.98 -35.38
N GLY A 567 -5.97 -10.36 -36.36
CA GLY A 567 -4.93 -9.35 -36.15
C GLY A 567 -3.63 -9.89 -35.57
N ARG A 568 -2.99 -9.06 -34.73
CA ARG A 568 -1.61 -9.26 -34.25
C ARG A 568 -1.45 -10.31 -33.15
N TYR A 569 -2.53 -10.66 -32.45
CA TYR A 569 -2.49 -11.53 -31.28
C TYR A 569 -3.53 -12.65 -31.39
N PRO A 570 -3.16 -13.89 -31.08
CA PRO A 570 -4.12 -14.98 -31.05
C PRO A 570 -5.14 -14.81 -29.93
N THR A 571 -6.42 -15.00 -30.28
CA THR A 571 -7.52 -15.04 -29.32
C THR A 571 -7.56 -16.37 -28.58
N ASP A 572 -8.21 -16.42 -27.42
CA ASP A 572 -8.30 -17.62 -26.59
C ASP A 572 -8.94 -18.84 -27.31
N PRO A 573 -10.01 -18.71 -28.12
CA PRO A 573 -10.54 -19.82 -28.91
C PRO A 573 -9.52 -20.44 -29.87
N ALA A 574 -8.70 -19.60 -30.54
CA ALA A 574 -7.69 -20.07 -31.48
C ALA A 574 -6.55 -20.82 -30.75
N LYS A 575 -6.18 -20.38 -29.54
CA LYS A 575 -5.22 -21.09 -28.68
C LYS A 575 -5.74 -22.43 -28.19
N ALA A 576 -6.98 -22.47 -27.71
CA ALA A 576 -7.60 -23.71 -27.25
C ALA A 576 -7.72 -24.73 -28.41
N ALA A 577 -8.15 -24.28 -29.60
CA ALA A 577 -8.29 -25.14 -30.76
C ALA A 577 -6.95 -25.73 -31.24
N THR A 578 -5.88 -24.94 -31.25
CA THR A 578 -4.53 -25.42 -31.62
C THR A 578 -3.96 -26.38 -30.59
N LEU A 579 -4.16 -26.15 -29.30
CA LEU A 579 -3.78 -27.10 -28.24
C LEU A 579 -4.49 -28.46 -28.42
N ALA A 580 -5.80 -28.44 -28.71
CA ALA A 580 -6.56 -29.65 -29.00
C ALA A 580 -5.99 -30.40 -30.22
N LEU A 581 -5.69 -29.69 -31.32
CA LEU A 581 -5.07 -30.28 -32.52
C LEU A 581 -3.70 -30.91 -32.22
N VAL A 582 -2.85 -30.28 -31.41
CA VAL A 582 -1.56 -30.86 -31.00
C VAL A 582 -1.78 -32.16 -30.23
N ARG A 583 -2.67 -32.16 -29.23
CA ARG A 583 -2.95 -33.36 -28.42
C ARG A 583 -3.49 -34.50 -29.28
N PHE A 584 -4.29 -34.19 -30.29
CA PHE A 584 -4.82 -35.11 -31.29
C PHE A 584 -3.77 -35.68 -32.25
N GLY A 585 -2.49 -35.33 -32.08
CA GLY A 585 -1.39 -35.78 -32.94
C GLY A 585 -1.32 -35.04 -34.27
N ARG A 586 -1.94 -33.87 -34.40
CA ARG A 586 -1.90 -33.00 -35.58
C ARG A 586 -1.04 -31.76 -35.35
N LYS A 587 0.10 -31.94 -34.68
CA LYS A 587 1.04 -30.86 -34.32
C LYS A 587 1.50 -30.06 -35.55
N ASP A 588 1.89 -30.75 -36.63
CA ASP A 588 2.37 -30.10 -37.85
C ASP A 588 1.30 -29.21 -38.50
N GLU A 589 0.04 -29.64 -38.47
CA GLU A 589 -1.08 -28.82 -38.96
C GLU A 589 -1.31 -27.61 -38.05
N ALA A 590 -1.29 -27.79 -36.73
CA ALA A 590 -1.44 -26.69 -35.78
C ALA A 590 -0.32 -25.64 -35.93
N LEU A 591 0.93 -26.08 -36.09
CA LEU A 591 2.07 -25.20 -36.32
C LEU A 591 1.95 -24.47 -37.66
N SER A 592 1.58 -25.19 -38.74
CA SER A 592 1.35 -24.60 -40.05
C SER A 592 0.25 -23.52 -40.03
N LEU A 593 -0.84 -23.76 -39.27
CA LEU A 593 -1.88 -22.77 -39.06
C LEU A 593 -1.35 -21.52 -38.34
N VAL A 594 -0.60 -21.69 -37.25
CA VAL A 594 -0.03 -20.57 -36.49
C VAL A 594 0.96 -19.77 -37.33
N GLU A 595 1.91 -20.43 -37.99
CA GLU A 595 2.93 -19.78 -38.83
C GLU A 595 2.32 -19.02 -40.00
N LYS A 596 1.28 -19.58 -40.62
CA LYS A 596 0.65 -18.98 -41.81
C LYS A 596 -0.22 -17.76 -41.47
N TYR A 597 -0.86 -17.77 -40.32
CA TYR A 597 -1.95 -16.84 -40.03
C TYR A 597 -1.69 -15.89 -38.85
N VAL A 598 -0.65 -16.11 -38.03
CA VAL A 598 -0.37 -15.30 -36.84
C VAL A 598 0.94 -14.53 -37.01
N GLU A 599 0.89 -13.20 -36.86
CA GLU A 599 2.08 -12.33 -37.00
C GLU A 599 3.19 -12.63 -35.97
N ARG A 600 2.83 -13.16 -34.79
CA ARG A 600 3.74 -13.47 -33.68
C ARG A 600 3.55 -14.92 -33.20
N PRO A 601 4.14 -15.91 -33.89
CA PRO A 601 4.05 -17.32 -33.51
C PRO A 601 4.58 -17.64 -32.10
N ASP A 602 5.49 -16.81 -31.57
CA ASP A 602 6.05 -16.95 -30.22
C ASP A 602 4.99 -16.85 -29.11
N ASP A 603 3.86 -16.19 -29.37
CA ASP A 603 2.72 -16.13 -28.44
C ASP A 603 2.06 -17.50 -28.21
N PHE A 604 2.39 -18.50 -29.04
CA PHE A 604 2.06 -19.91 -28.87
C PHE A 604 3.23 -20.73 -28.29
N GLY A 605 4.15 -20.10 -27.55
CA GLY A 605 5.38 -20.69 -26.99
C GLY A 605 5.25 -22.09 -26.36
N LYS A 606 4.08 -22.44 -25.80
CA LYS A 606 3.77 -23.78 -25.29
C LYS A 606 3.61 -24.83 -26.40
N LEU A 607 2.94 -24.52 -27.51
CA LEU A 607 2.65 -25.46 -28.61
C LEU A 607 3.93 -26.12 -29.14
N TRP A 608 5.02 -25.36 -29.25
CA TRP A 608 6.30 -25.86 -29.75
C TRP A 608 6.90 -26.99 -28.90
N ARG A 609 6.59 -27.02 -27.60
CA ARG A 609 7.15 -27.97 -26.63
C ARG A 609 6.25 -29.18 -26.34
N LEU A 610 5.00 -29.12 -26.75
CA LEU A 610 4.01 -30.16 -26.47
C LEU A 610 3.99 -31.17 -27.62
N ASP A 611 3.95 -32.46 -27.28
CA ASP A 611 3.78 -33.55 -28.23
C ASP A 611 2.36 -34.12 -28.14
N ALA A 612 2.02 -35.06 -29.01
CA ALA A 612 0.74 -35.75 -28.94
C ALA A 612 0.51 -36.35 -27.54
N ASP A 613 -0.75 -36.46 -27.12
CA ASP A 613 -1.13 -37.15 -25.88
C ASP A 613 -0.52 -36.58 -24.58
N PHE A 614 -0.12 -35.29 -24.58
CA PHE A 614 0.33 -34.60 -23.37
C PHE A 614 -0.71 -34.70 -22.23
N PRO A 615 -0.39 -34.50 -20.93
CA PRO A 615 -1.35 -34.64 -19.83
C PRO A 615 -2.61 -33.73 -19.97
N ALA A 616 -3.81 -34.23 -19.67
CA ALA A 616 -5.08 -33.48 -19.84
C ALA A 616 -5.07 -32.10 -19.17
N LYS A 617 -4.43 -31.99 -18.01
CA LYS A 617 -4.24 -30.72 -17.28
C LYS A 617 -3.56 -29.60 -18.09
N GLU A 618 -2.80 -29.94 -19.14
CA GLU A 618 -2.10 -28.97 -19.99
C GLU A 618 -2.98 -28.44 -21.14
N CYS A 619 -4.17 -29.02 -21.36
CA CYS A 619 -5.18 -28.49 -22.29
C CYS A 619 -5.73 -27.14 -21.86
N LYS A 620 -5.54 -26.79 -20.59
CA LYS A 620 -6.01 -25.56 -19.97
C LYS A 620 -4.92 -24.50 -20.10
N ASP A 621 -5.16 -23.42 -20.83
CA ASP A 621 -4.24 -22.28 -20.74
C ASP A 621 -4.47 -21.58 -19.40
N LEU A 622 -3.54 -21.76 -18.47
CA LEU A 622 -3.55 -21.18 -17.11
C LEU A 622 -3.73 -19.65 -17.07
N SER A 623 -3.79 -18.96 -18.21
CA SER A 623 -4.10 -17.53 -18.33
C SER A 623 -5.52 -17.18 -17.85
N LEU A 624 -6.53 -18.01 -18.14
CA LEU A 624 -7.93 -17.78 -17.71
C LEU A 624 -8.14 -17.99 -16.20
N PHE A 625 -7.26 -18.75 -15.54
CA PHE A 625 -7.32 -19.06 -14.11
C PHE A 625 -6.21 -18.38 -13.30
N ARG A 626 -5.41 -17.50 -13.91
CA ARG A 626 -4.46 -16.61 -13.21
C ARG A 626 -5.20 -15.47 -12.49
N HIS A 627 -6.27 -15.78 -11.76
CA HIS A 627 -6.38 -15.25 -10.41
C HIS A 627 -5.40 -16.05 -9.55
N ASP A 628 -4.12 -15.78 -9.75
CA ASP A 628 -3.12 -16.10 -8.76
C ASP A 628 -3.46 -15.21 -7.55
N PRO A 629 -4.03 -15.78 -6.47
CA PRO A 629 -4.45 -14.98 -5.33
C PRO A 629 -3.27 -14.22 -4.73
N ASP A 630 -2.03 -14.72 -4.90
CA ASP A 630 -0.82 -14.05 -4.46
C ASP A 630 -0.47 -12.82 -5.33
N ARG A 631 -0.79 -12.84 -6.64
CA ARG A 631 -0.67 -11.64 -7.49
C ARG A 631 -1.77 -10.61 -7.25
N ALA A 632 -2.98 -11.02 -6.89
CA ALA A 632 -4.06 -10.11 -6.50
C ALA A 632 -3.76 -9.47 -5.13
N ALA A 633 -3.29 -10.26 -4.16
CA ALA A 633 -2.82 -9.78 -2.86
C ALA A 633 -1.60 -8.84 -3.01
N ALA A 634 -0.61 -9.19 -3.85
CA ALA A 634 0.56 -8.35 -4.11
C ALA A 634 0.23 -7.03 -4.83
N ARG A 635 -0.88 -6.94 -5.56
CA ARG A 635 -1.39 -5.68 -6.13
C ARG A 635 -2.16 -4.83 -5.11
N SER A 636 -2.89 -5.46 -4.18
CA SER A 636 -3.59 -4.75 -3.10
C SER A 636 -2.67 -4.20 -2.01
N GLY A 637 -1.50 -4.83 -1.78
CA GLY A 637 -0.48 -4.36 -0.83
C GLY A 637 0.40 -3.21 -1.33
N ARG A 638 0.14 -2.68 -2.53
CA ARG A 638 0.84 -1.52 -3.12
C ARG A 638 0.00 -0.24 -3.16
N GLN A 639 -1.15 -0.20 -2.47
CA GLN A 639 -1.97 1.00 -2.30
C GLN A 639 -1.89 1.56 -0.88
#